data_AF-A0A4R4RBK8-F1
#
_entry.id   AF-A0A4R4RBK8-F1
#
_cell.length_a   1.000
_cell.length_b   1.000
_cell.length_c   1.000
_cell.angle_alpha   90.00
_cell.angle_beta   90.00
_cell.angle_gamma   90.00
#
_symmetry.space_group_name_H-M   'P 1'
#
loop_
_entity.id
_entity.type
_entity.pdbx_description
1 polymer ?
#
loop_
_entity_poly.entity_id
_entity_poly.type
_entity_poly.pdbx_seq_one_letter_code
_entity_poly.pdbx_strand_id
1 'polypeptide(L)'
;MLDYAERSLDDLPEVTRGAWWFRHAPGVAAALRHDPGRVVRLLERHCAVLPLPQALHPLAGALLDAEPERVLRLLLAEEHRGDLRALLYRRSFRERLTRCGDDGIGAVARAVREDESALRQLLKAFPPSRREAVFEAAMRGVDRGAAELGASLLETLPRALRFREARRMMGLRKVAETPPRMWDVASFLPYDEARPILGELTRRPDAEERATAYALLVRCAGRSGDPATLAAALESFGRLRNEQDPVRCAALDALAAVPEGLWRAGHAAVVRRLAEDALTARDVSHPTRYRIGRIATALCRQGASRDDAELLLGGLELIDRLADSTRSLPLGRLDHALRRGQEHRLAATLAPRLEAGARRDDHRLALLLARALGRRAYHVPVLQDALEAALDAREDDVLKHAIVLWLAAPGIRAERVGRILDRDPSAIAVPAVLAAVAGERTDLLHLVLGADRPSGRFQRPDVTYVPRVEAAWARRWTGRQRDAYRALLERLAADPDTPSVERASAIAAIARFPGTEAARLRSHFTSDDPYIRRVTLTALPWTRSPQDVLPELLARTESDDAHVVIHAASRAARFIPPSALTAMLRPVLADGKITARKEGVRILLRNRVPGALDIIAAAWDDPDQHRDVRAAIASAAREHLQEPVAQRILAEAAQGPRDLARQVLGTPPMHVEERFRARYAGLVLQVARSGDPEAREAAVPALAAWAPWEPGIPAALAGLITDLDETGPWRAALRALVTCVGGGIGAGEFGAAAAELAAAPPAPDADHERDLPAFQRLTALAGAVREAAVNRTAGERAVRAVEGHLPGPLASELAAGTLRWDDPGAAEAVDALADRCAGLAVLAVVDVADALAAGPSTFPAWGMPDPGERYPHAARLAARGDLAGGLFACALAEGHGSRAGWPGDWRGLLRGLRTHADPDVAFWARRVHTAEE
;
A
#
# COMPACT_ATOMS: atom_id res chain seq x y z
N MET A 1 27.17 5.95 9.03
CA MET A 1 26.13 5.74 8.00
C MET A 1 25.98 6.98 7.12
N LEU A 2 25.67 8.17 7.67
CA LEU A 2 25.55 9.39 6.84
C LEU A 2 26.85 9.74 6.09
N ASP A 3 28.03 9.58 6.71
CA ASP A 3 29.31 9.77 6.00
C ASP A 3 29.53 8.79 4.86
N TYR A 4 29.02 7.56 5.01
CA TYR A 4 29.05 6.56 3.94
C TYR A 4 28.07 6.94 2.82
N ALA A 5 26.88 7.43 3.17
CA ALA A 5 25.88 7.89 2.20
C ALA A 5 26.41 9.03 1.34
N GLU A 6 27.00 10.06 1.95
CA GLU A 6 27.55 11.21 1.23
C GLU A 6 28.67 10.81 0.28
N ARG A 7 29.69 10.09 0.78
CA ARG A 7 30.79 9.63 -0.07
C ARG A 7 30.30 8.75 -1.20
N SER A 8 29.49 7.73 -0.89
CA SER A 8 29.01 6.80 -1.92
C SER A 8 28.11 7.47 -2.95
N LEU A 9 27.19 8.37 -2.56
CA LEU A 9 26.30 9.02 -3.52
C LEU A 9 27.02 10.08 -4.39
N ASP A 10 28.06 10.72 -3.86
CA ASP A 10 28.91 11.66 -4.61
C ASP A 10 29.72 10.93 -5.69
N ASP A 11 30.29 9.76 -5.35
CA ASP A 11 31.10 8.97 -6.29
C ASP A 11 30.24 8.11 -7.25
N LEU A 12 28.96 7.91 -6.96
CA LEU A 12 28.08 7.03 -7.75
C LEU A 12 27.47 7.74 -8.97
N PRO A 13 27.49 7.10 -10.14
CA PRO A 13 26.75 7.54 -11.32
C PRO A 13 25.25 7.69 -11.04
N GLU A 14 24.64 8.73 -11.59
CA GLU A 14 23.25 9.12 -11.31
C GLU A 14 22.25 7.99 -11.55
N VAL A 15 22.42 7.23 -12.64
CA VAL A 15 21.58 6.09 -13.03
C VAL A 15 21.49 5.01 -11.94
N THR A 16 22.46 4.94 -11.01
CA THR A 16 22.50 3.93 -9.95
C THR A 16 22.07 4.42 -8.58
N ARG A 17 21.87 5.74 -8.41
CA ARG A 17 21.50 6.34 -7.11
C ARG A 17 20.15 5.81 -6.61
N GLY A 18 19.18 5.55 -7.50
CA GLY A 18 17.89 4.95 -7.13
C GLY A 18 18.04 3.55 -6.50
N ALA A 19 18.88 2.70 -7.09
CA ALA A 19 19.18 1.37 -6.54
C ALA A 19 19.95 1.45 -5.21
N TRP A 20 20.85 2.43 -5.07
CA TRP A 20 21.51 2.72 -3.81
C TRP A 20 20.50 3.09 -2.71
N TRP A 21 19.58 4.01 -3.00
CA TRP A 21 18.54 4.41 -2.05
C TRP A 21 17.63 3.25 -1.67
N PHE A 22 17.19 2.43 -2.64
CA PHE A 22 16.38 1.24 -2.35
C PHE A 22 17.03 0.33 -1.30
N ARG A 23 18.35 0.13 -1.38
CA ARG A 23 19.10 -0.73 -0.45
C ARG A 23 19.40 -0.05 0.88
N HIS A 24 19.81 1.21 0.86
CA HIS A 24 20.43 1.88 2.01
C HIS A 24 19.50 2.86 2.74
N ALA A 25 18.33 3.21 2.18
CA ALA A 25 17.38 4.12 2.80
C ALA A 25 16.95 3.71 4.23
N PRO A 26 16.76 2.42 4.58
CA PRO A 26 16.48 2.05 5.98
C PRO A 26 17.59 2.47 6.96
N GLY A 27 18.86 2.42 6.52
CA GLY A 27 20.00 2.89 7.31
C GLY A 27 20.03 4.40 7.46
N VAL A 28 19.71 5.15 6.40
CA VAL A 28 19.57 6.62 6.45
C VAL A 28 18.38 7.01 7.34
N ALA A 29 17.25 6.32 7.22
CA ALA A 29 16.07 6.51 8.06
C ALA A 29 16.37 6.26 9.54
N ALA A 30 17.14 5.22 9.87
CA ALA A 30 17.60 4.98 11.24
C ALA A 30 18.55 6.08 11.75
N ALA A 31 19.33 6.70 10.87
CA ALA A 31 20.25 7.78 11.20
C ALA A 31 19.58 9.16 11.37
N LEU A 32 18.36 9.33 10.86
CA LEU A 32 17.60 10.60 10.90
C LEU A 32 17.47 11.20 12.31
N ARG A 33 17.32 10.35 13.34
CA ARG A 33 17.23 10.79 14.74
C ARG A 33 18.49 11.50 15.27
N HIS A 34 19.62 11.34 14.59
CA HIS A 34 20.90 11.91 15.00
C HIS A 34 21.17 13.26 14.32
N ASP A 35 20.89 13.37 13.02
CA ASP A 35 21.07 14.61 12.25
C ASP A 35 20.07 14.70 11.09
N PRO A 36 18.86 15.23 11.32
CA PRO A 36 17.83 15.35 10.29
C PRO A 36 18.20 16.38 9.22
N GLY A 37 18.92 17.45 9.56
CA GLY A 37 19.33 18.49 8.60
C GLY A 37 20.30 17.97 7.55
N ARG A 38 21.19 17.05 7.95
CA ARG A 38 22.09 16.33 7.02
C ARG A 38 21.34 15.36 6.12
N VAL A 39 20.28 14.71 6.61
CA VAL A 39 19.39 13.90 5.75
C VAL A 39 18.66 14.79 4.73
N VAL A 40 18.17 15.98 5.13
CA VAL A 40 17.55 16.90 4.17
C VAL A 40 18.55 17.38 3.11
N ARG A 41 19.80 17.69 3.48
CA ARG A 41 20.88 18.00 2.50
C ARG A 41 21.11 16.86 1.52
N LEU A 42 21.14 15.61 2.00
CA LEU A 42 21.28 14.43 1.15
C LEU A 42 20.13 14.29 0.16
N LEU A 43 18.89 14.54 0.60
CA LEU A 43 17.71 14.49 -0.27
C LEU A 43 17.72 15.62 -1.31
N GLU A 44 18.02 16.85 -0.92
CA GLU A 44 18.13 17.97 -1.87
C GLU A 44 19.22 17.72 -2.92
N ARG A 45 20.36 17.14 -2.52
CA ARG A 45 21.49 16.92 -3.43
C ARG A 45 21.32 15.71 -4.35
N HIS A 46 20.74 14.62 -3.86
CA HIS A 46 20.72 13.33 -4.58
C HIS A 46 19.33 12.80 -4.90
N CYS A 47 18.28 13.44 -4.40
CA CYS A 47 16.88 13.08 -4.67
C CYS A 47 16.08 14.23 -5.31
N ALA A 48 16.72 15.32 -5.76
CA ALA A 48 16.00 16.42 -6.42
C ALA A 48 15.06 15.98 -7.56
N VAL A 49 15.42 14.88 -8.24
CA VAL A 49 14.69 14.34 -9.40
C VAL A 49 14.29 12.88 -9.23
N LEU A 50 14.49 12.31 -8.03
CA LEU A 50 14.09 10.94 -7.70
C LEU A 50 12.96 10.98 -6.67
N PRO A 51 11.96 10.09 -6.74
CA PRO A 51 10.95 9.99 -5.69
C PRO A 51 11.60 9.84 -4.32
N LEU A 52 10.97 10.40 -3.29
CA LEU A 52 11.46 10.25 -1.93
C LEU A 52 11.57 8.77 -1.54
N PRO A 53 12.67 8.34 -0.90
CA PRO A 53 12.82 6.95 -0.49
C PRO A 53 11.69 6.52 0.46
N GLN A 54 10.99 5.43 0.12
CA GLN A 54 9.82 4.95 0.85
C GLN A 54 10.08 4.74 2.36
N ALA A 55 11.29 4.33 2.73
CA ALA A 55 11.71 4.15 4.13
C ALA A 55 11.66 5.45 4.96
N LEU A 56 11.71 6.61 4.31
CA LEU A 56 11.61 7.93 4.94
C LEU A 56 10.17 8.44 5.05
N HIS A 57 9.20 7.87 4.33
CA HIS A 57 7.79 8.33 4.40
C HIS A 57 7.20 8.31 5.82
N PRO A 58 7.44 7.27 6.65
CA PRO A 58 6.99 7.29 8.05
C PRO A 58 7.63 8.40 8.89
N LEU A 59 8.81 8.90 8.48
CA LEU A 59 9.62 9.89 9.18
C LEU A 59 9.56 11.29 8.55
N ALA A 60 8.83 11.48 7.45
CA ALA A 60 8.73 12.77 6.75
C ALA A 60 8.25 13.91 7.66
N GLY A 61 7.41 13.59 8.64
CA GLY A 61 7.05 14.54 9.69
C GLY A 61 8.27 15.04 10.47
N ALA A 62 9.17 14.14 10.90
CA ALA A 62 10.38 14.53 11.62
C ALA A 62 11.35 15.38 10.77
N LEU A 63 11.41 15.13 9.45
CA LEU A 63 12.15 15.99 8.53
C LEU A 63 11.54 17.40 8.48
N LEU A 64 10.20 17.49 8.35
CA LEU A 64 9.47 18.76 8.31
C LEU A 64 9.61 19.57 9.61
N ASP A 65 9.59 18.90 10.78
CA ASP A 65 9.82 19.58 12.07
C ASP A 65 11.25 20.14 12.18
N ALA A 66 12.25 19.48 11.57
CA ALA A 66 13.65 19.88 11.67
C ALA A 66 14.02 21.01 10.68
N GLU A 67 13.53 20.93 9.44
CA GLU A 67 13.92 21.82 8.33
C GLU A 67 12.68 22.20 7.49
N PRO A 68 11.70 22.93 8.07
CA PRO A 68 10.37 23.11 7.46
C PRO A 68 10.41 23.75 6.08
N GLU A 69 11.16 24.84 5.92
CA GLU A 69 11.23 25.57 4.65
C GLU A 69 11.87 24.74 3.53
N ARG A 70 12.93 24.00 3.86
CA ARG A 70 13.69 23.18 2.90
C ARG A 70 12.90 21.95 2.48
N VAL A 71 12.25 21.28 3.42
CA VAL A 71 11.39 20.14 3.13
C VAL A 71 10.17 20.56 2.33
N LEU A 72 9.54 21.70 2.65
CA LEU A 72 8.43 22.22 1.83
C LEU A 72 8.89 22.60 0.42
N ARG A 73 10.04 23.27 0.28
CA ARG A 73 10.60 23.60 -1.04
C ARG A 73 10.84 22.34 -1.88
N LEU A 74 11.40 21.30 -1.28
CA LEU A 74 11.59 20.00 -1.92
C LEU A 74 10.25 19.37 -2.34
N LEU A 75 9.26 19.31 -1.43
CA LEU A 75 7.97 18.68 -1.70
C LEU A 75 7.06 19.46 -2.66
N LEU A 76 7.26 20.77 -2.78
CA LEU A 76 6.52 21.65 -3.70
C LEU A 76 7.12 21.64 -5.11
N ALA A 77 8.34 21.12 -5.28
CA ALA A 77 8.91 20.85 -6.58
C ALA A 77 8.00 19.86 -7.35
N GLU A 78 7.94 20.02 -8.67
CA GLU A 78 7.03 19.28 -9.53
C GLU A 78 7.26 17.76 -9.41
N GLU A 79 8.54 17.38 -9.30
CA GLU A 79 9.06 16.02 -9.17
C GLU A 79 8.54 15.31 -7.91
N HIS A 80 8.21 16.07 -6.85
CA HIS A 80 7.79 15.55 -5.55
C HIS A 80 6.30 15.77 -5.22
N ARG A 81 5.50 16.30 -6.16
CA ARG A 81 4.06 16.47 -5.94
C ARG A 81 3.35 15.14 -5.62
N GLY A 82 3.80 14.05 -6.26
CA GLY A 82 3.33 12.70 -5.93
C GLY A 82 3.64 12.30 -4.49
N ASP A 83 4.85 12.58 -4.02
CA ASP A 83 5.27 12.33 -2.65
C ASP A 83 4.44 13.15 -1.65
N LEU A 84 4.24 14.44 -1.92
CA LEU A 84 3.43 15.33 -1.08
C LEU A 84 2.01 14.78 -0.88
N ARG A 85 1.35 14.33 -1.95
CA ARG A 85 0.02 13.72 -1.87
C ARG A 85 0.04 12.45 -1.01
N ALA A 86 1.00 11.57 -1.22
CA ALA A 86 1.14 10.35 -0.42
C ALA A 86 1.39 10.66 1.07
N LEU A 87 2.19 11.69 1.36
CA LEU A 87 2.50 12.13 2.72
C LEU A 87 1.29 12.78 3.41
N LEU A 88 0.41 13.46 2.68
CA LEU A 88 -0.83 14.01 3.25
C LEU A 88 -1.76 12.94 3.81
N TYR A 89 -1.67 11.67 3.41
CA TYR A 89 -2.44 10.59 4.06
C TYR A 89 -1.87 10.19 5.42
N ARG A 90 -0.63 10.58 5.74
CA ARG A 90 0.02 10.28 7.01
C ARG A 90 -0.32 11.33 8.06
N ARG A 91 -0.97 10.88 9.14
CA ARG A 91 -1.33 11.73 10.28
C ARG A 91 -0.12 12.46 10.87
N SER A 92 1.02 11.77 11.03
CA SER A 92 2.24 12.33 11.61
C SER A 92 2.85 13.48 10.80
N PHE A 93 2.66 13.46 9.48
CA PHE A 93 3.08 14.55 8.58
C PHE A 93 2.11 15.72 8.68
N ARG A 94 0.80 15.46 8.54
CA ARG A 94 -0.24 16.50 8.64
C ARG A 94 -0.20 17.28 9.95
N GLU A 95 -0.02 16.61 11.08
CA GLU A 95 0.04 17.28 12.40
C GLU A 95 1.18 18.31 12.46
N ARG A 96 2.31 18.04 11.81
CA ARG A 96 3.48 18.94 11.80
C ARG A 96 3.36 20.03 10.76
N LEU A 97 2.77 19.72 9.60
CA LEU A 97 2.46 20.70 8.56
C LEU A 97 1.61 21.85 9.09
N THR A 98 0.71 21.61 10.06
CA THR A 98 -0.10 22.68 10.66
C THR A 98 0.69 23.73 11.44
N ARG A 99 1.97 23.46 11.76
CA ARG A 99 2.90 24.38 12.44
C ARG A 99 3.68 25.27 11.47
N CYS A 100 3.63 24.98 10.17
CA CYS A 100 4.27 25.80 9.15
C CYS A 100 3.54 27.15 9.00
N GLY A 101 4.23 28.16 8.46
CA GLY A 101 3.65 29.47 8.18
C GLY A 101 2.53 29.42 7.12
N ASP A 102 1.66 30.44 7.13
CA ASP A 102 0.48 30.50 6.26
C ASP A 102 0.84 30.50 4.76
N ASP A 103 1.97 31.08 4.38
CA ASP A 103 2.44 31.07 2.99
C ASP A 103 2.79 29.66 2.50
N GLY A 104 3.50 28.88 3.33
CA GLY A 104 3.84 27.49 3.05
C GLY A 104 2.60 26.60 2.98
N ILE A 105 1.64 26.81 3.89
CA ILE A 105 0.34 26.11 3.86
C ILE A 105 -0.43 26.48 2.59
N GLY A 106 -0.46 27.76 2.21
CA GLY A 106 -1.10 28.22 1.00
C GLY A 106 -0.49 27.61 -0.27
N ALA A 107 0.83 27.48 -0.31
CA ALA A 107 1.53 26.82 -1.41
C ALA A 107 1.18 25.33 -1.51
N VAL A 108 1.20 24.61 -0.38
CA VAL A 108 0.78 23.20 -0.32
C VAL A 108 -0.69 23.05 -0.74
N ALA A 109 -1.56 23.94 -0.26
CA ALA A 109 -2.99 23.92 -0.57
C ALA A 109 -3.25 24.10 -2.06
N ARG A 110 -2.53 25.03 -2.73
CA ARG A 110 -2.61 25.18 -4.19
C ARG A 110 -2.06 23.98 -4.93
N ALA A 111 -0.94 23.40 -4.49
CA ALA A 111 -0.31 22.24 -5.11
C ALA A 111 -1.20 20.98 -5.13
N VAL A 112 -2.16 20.87 -4.19
CA VAL A 112 -3.06 19.71 -4.08
C VAL A 112 -4.53 20.01 -4.38
N ARG A 113 -4.88 21.23 -4.81
CA ARG A 113 -6.28 21.67 -4.97
C ARG A 113 -7.09 20.86 -5.98
N GLU A 114 -6.43 20.29 -6.98
CA GLU A 114 -7.04 19.47 -8.03
C GLU A 114 -7.29 18.01 -7.58
N ASP A 115 -6.68 17.59 -6.47
CA ASP A 115 -6.95 16.32 -5.82
C ASP A 115 -7.83 16.56 -4.59
N GLU A 116 -9.15 16.44 -4.78
CA GLU A 116 -10.12 16.65 -3.68
C GLU A 116 -9.81 15.76 -2.46
N SER A 117 -9.26 14.57 -2.67
CA SER A 117 -8.95 13.64 -1.58
C SER A 117 -7.74 14.12 -0.79
N ALA A 118 -6.68 14.57 -1.45
CA ALA A 118 -5.52 15.18 -0.79
C ALA A 118 -5.88 16.51 -0.11
N LEU A 119 -6.63 17.40 -0.78
CA LEU A 119 -7.13 18.65 -0.19
C LEU A 119 -7.99 18.38 1.04
N ARG A 120 -8.87 17.37 0.99
CA ARG A 120 -9.66 16.93 2.14
C ARG A 120 -8.77 16.51 3.32
N GLN A 121 -7.70 15.73 3.07
CA GLN A 121 -6.78 15.34 4.13
C GLN A 121 -6.06 16.56 4.73
N LEU A 122 -5.62 17.50 3.88
CA LEU A 122 -5.02 18.76 4.32
C LEU A 122 -5.98 19.56 5.22
N LEU A 123 -7.22 19.80 4.79
CA LEU A 123 -8.21 20.54 5.57
C LEU A 123 -8.54 19.86 6.90
N LYS A 124 -8.58 18.51 6.95
CA LYS A 124 -8.78 17.75 8.20
C LYS A 124 -7.63 17.92 9.20
N ALA A 125 -6.45 18.37 8.78
CA ALA A 125 -5.36 18.69 9.69
C ALA A 125 -5.66 19.91 10.56
N PHE A 126 -6.50 20.83 10.09
CA PHE A 126 -6.78 22.10 10.76
C PHE A 126 -8.08 22.05 11.58
N PRO A 127 -8.15 22.82 12.68
CA PRO A 127 -9.41 23.03 13.41
C PRO A 127 -10.46 23.69 12.50
N PRO A 128 -11.77 23.48 12.72
CA PRO A 128 -12.82 24.01 11.85
C PRO A 128 -12.72 25.51 11.57
N SER A 129 -12.29 26.32 12.54
CA SER A 129 -12.13 27.77 12.40
C SER A 129 -11.08 28.21 11.36
N ARG A 130 -10.08 27.37 11.06
CA ARG A 130 -9.02 27.69 10.07
C ARG A 130 -9.27 27.10 8.69
N ARG A 131 -10.21 26.15 8.54
CA ARG A 131 -10.40 25.41 7.29
C ARG A 131 -10.86 26.29 6.14
N GLU A 132 -11.66 27.31 6.42
CA GLU A 132 -12.12 28.25 5.40
C GLU A 132 -10.96 29.05 4.82
N ALA A 133 -10.07 29.60 5.67
CA ALA A 133 -8.89 30.31 5.19
C ALA A 133 -7.96 29.43 4.33
N VAL A 134 -7.75 28.17 4.73
CA VAL A 134 -6.93 27.22 3.96
C VAL A 134 -7.61 26.84 2.63
N PHE A 135 -8.92 26.65 2.63
CA PHE A 135 -9.69 26.37 1.42
C PHE A 135 -9.65 27.55 0.44
N GLU A 136 -9.87 28.78 0.91
CA GLU A 136 -9.76 29.97 0.05
C GLU A 136 -8.33 30.20 -0.44
N ALA A 137 -7.31 29.87 0.37
CA ALA A 137 -5.92 29.91 -0.08
C ALA A 137 -5.61 28.87 -1.17
N ALA A 138 -6.26 27.70 -1.13
CA ALA A 138 -6.18 26.67 -2.18
C ALA A 138 -6.84 27.15 -3.47
N MET A 139 -8.01 27.79 -3.36
CA MET A 139 -8.85 28.20 -4.47
C MET A 139 -8.53 29.60 -5.03
N ARG A 140 -7.51 30.27 -4.49
CA ARG A 140 -7.06 31.58 -4.99
C ARG A 140 -6.71 31.49 -6.47
N GLY A 141 -7.31 32.36 -7.29
CA GLY A 141 -7.10 32.41 -8.74
C GLY A 141 -7.98 31.44 -9.56
N VAL A 142 -8.84 30.64 -8.93
CA VAL A 142 -9.76 29.72 -9.60
C VAL A 142 -11.17 30.32 -9.62
N ASP A 143 -11.79 30.38 -10.80
CA ASP A 143 -13.21 30.73 -10.93
C ASP A 143 -14.06 29.54 -10.49
N ARG A 144 -14.75 29.69 -9.36
CA ARG A 144 -15.62 28.65 -8.81
C ARG A 144 -17.05 28.75 -9.31
N GLY A 145 -17.37 29.70 -10.20
CA GLY A 145 -18.72 29.99 -10.67
C GLY A 145 -19.46 28.75 -11.13
N ALA A 146 -18.85 27.95 -12.01
CA ALA A 146 -19.39 26.69 -12.54
C ALA A 146 -18.86 25.43 -11.84
N ALA A 147 -17.97 25.58 -10.85
CA ALA A 147 -17.32 24.47 -10.18
C ALA A 147 -18.29 23.68 -9.31
N GLU A 148 -18.10 22.37 -9.26
CA GLU A 148 -18.89 21.47 -8.43
C GLU A 148 -17.96 20.79 -7.43
N LEU A 149 -18.28 20.90 -6.14
CA LEU A 149 -17.48 20.28 -5.09
C LEU A 149 -18.05 18.91 -4.74
N GLY A 150 -17.17 17.92 -4.62
CA GLY A 150 -17.54 16.58 -4.18
C GLY A 150 -18.10 16.59 -2.75
N ALA A 151 -19.02 15.68 -2.47
CA ALA A 151 -19.67 15.55 -1.15
C ALA A 151 -18.64 15.40 -0.02
N SER A 152 -17.56 14.66 -0.25
CA SER A 152 -16.53 14.39 0.76
C SER A 152 -15.70 15.63 1.15
N LEU A 153 -15.54 16.57 0.21
CA LEU A 153 -14.91 17.86 0.44
C LEU A 153 -15.87 18.79 1.19
N LEU A 154 -17.13 18.89 0.74
CA LEU A 154 -18.19 19.67 1.41
C LEU A 154 -18.38 19.27 2.89
N GLU A 155 -18.29 17.98 3.21
CA GLU A 155 -18.35 17.48 4.60
C GLU A 155 -17.21 18.00 5.49
N THR A 156 -16.08 18.37 4.89
CA THR A 156 -14.89 18.83 5.61
C THR A 156 -14.92 20.34 5.85
N LEU A 157 -15.64 21.09 5.01
CA LEU A 157 -15.77 22.54 5.09
C LEU A 157 -16.55 22.99 6.35
N PRO A 158 -16.25 24.17 6.91
CA PRO A 158 -17.06 24.79 7.96
C PRO A 158 -18.50 25.05 7.52
N ARG A 159 -19.43 25.09 8.48
CA ARG A 159 -20.88 25.18 8.22
C ARG A 159 -21.25 26.36 7.33
N ALA A 160 -20.75 27.56 7.61
CA ALA A 160 -21.07 28.77 6.85
C ALA A 160 -20.61 28.66 5.39
N LEU A 161 -19.35 28.28 5.16
CA LEU A 161 -18.81 28.08 3.82
C LEU A 161 -19.55 26.96 3.05
N ARG A 162 -19.81 25.83 3.70
CA ARG A 162 -20.58 24.72 3.11
C ARG A 162 -21.95 25.18 2.61
N PHE A 163 -22.68 25.98 3.39
CA PHE A 163 -23.98 26.51 2.99
C PHE A 163 -23.87 27.46 1.80
N ARG A 164 -22.84 28.33 1.77
CA ARG A 164 -22.59 29.21 0.63
C ARG A 164 -22.32 28.41 -0.64
N GLU A 165 -21.45 27.39 -0.57
CA GLU A 165 -21.15 26.53 -1.71
C GLU A 165 -22.34 25.68 -2.16
N ALA A 166 -23.11 25.12 -1.22
CA ALA A 166 -24.31 24.35 -1.55
C ALA A 166 -25.35 25.22 -2.27
N ARG A 167 -25.63 26.43 -1.77
CA ARG A 167 -26.56 27.38 -2.43
C ARG A 167 -26.05 27.80 -3.81
N ARG A 168 -24.74 28.06 -3.95
CA ARG A 168 -24.13 28.34 -5.26
C ARG A 168 -24.34 27.18 -6.23
N MET A 169 -24.04 25.96 -5.78
CA MET A 169 -24.18 24.74 -6.58
C MET A 169 -25.63 24.46 -6.98
N MET A 170 -26.61 24.76 -6.12
CA MET A 170 -28.04 24.67 -6.45
C MET A 170 -28.46 25.62 -7.58
N GLY A 171 -27.74 26.72 -7.79
CA GLY A 171 -27.96 27.64 -8.91
C GLY A 171 -27.35 27.19 -10.23
N LEU A 172 -26.60 26.07 -10.26
CA LEU A 172 -25.99 25.56 -11.47
C LEU A 172 -27.01 24.75 -12.28
N ARG A 173 -27.11 25.05 -13.58
CA ARG A 173 -27.97 24.33 -14.51
C ARG A 173 -27.79 22.81 -14.45
N LYS A 174 -26.55 22.32 -14.55
CA LYS A 174 -26.21 20.89 -14.46
C LYS A 174 -26.65 20.21 -13.17
N VAL A 175 -26.77 20.96 -12.06
CA VAL A 175 -27.29 20.45 -10.79
C VAL A 175 -28.81 20.50 -10.79
N ALA A 176 -29.40 21.62 -11.20
CA ALA A 176 -30.84 21.82 -11.21
C ALA A 176 -31.59 20.87 -12.17
N GLU A 177 -31.00 20.57 -13.33
CA GLU A 177 -31.56 19.68 -14.36
C GLU A 177 -31.25 18.19 -14.12
N THR A 178 -30.43 17.86 -13.11
CA THR A 178 -30.09 16.48 -12.74
C THR A 178 -30.67 16.14 -11.36
N PRO A 179 -31.90 15.58 -11.27
CA PRO A 179 -32.59 15.43 -9.99
C PRO A 179 -31.79 14.70 -8.90
N PRO A 180 -31.14 13.54 -9.14
CA PRO A 180 -30.32 12.89 -8.12
C PRO A 180 -29.20 13.79 -7.59
N ARG A 181 -28.57 14.56 -8.48
CA ARG A 181 -27.51 15.49 -8.09
C ARG A 181 -28.05 16.68 -7.30
N MET A 182 -29.19 17.24 -7.73
CA MET A 182 -29.90 18.28 -7.00
C MET A 182 -30.20 17.85 -5.56
N TRP A 183 -30.71 16.64 -5.35
CA TRP A 183 -31.04 16.11 -4.02
C TRP A 183 -29.79 15.99 -3.15
N ASP A 184 -28.70 15.45 -3.71
CA ASP A 184 -27.42 15.34 -3.00
C ASP A 184 -26.91 16.70 -2.54
N VAL A 185 -26.92 17.72 -3.41
CA VAL A 185 -26.49 19.09 -3.08
C VAL A 185 -27.45 19.74 -2.07
N ALA A 186 -28.76 19.54 -2.23
CA ALA A 186 -29.77 20.04 -1.29
C ALA A 186 -29.53 19.51 0.13
N SER A 187 -29.01 18.30 0.30
CA SER A 187 -28.66 17.73 1.61
C SER A 187 -27.53 18.47 2.36
N PHE A 188 -26.84 19.41 1.70
CA PHE A 188 -25.81 20.28 2.28
C PHE A 188 -26.31 21.70 2.58
N LEU A 189 -27.56 22.04 2.23
CA LEU A 189 -28.21 23.31 2.61
C LEU A 189 -28.54 23.35 4.12
N PRO A 190 -28.89 24.53 4.67
CA PRO A 190 -29.59 24.60 5.95
C PRO A 190 -30.83 23.70 5.94
N TYR A 191 -31.13 23.06 7.08
CA TYR A 191 -32.19 22.05 7.15
C TYR A 191 -33.56 22.58 6.69
N ASP A 192 -33.92 23.81 7.07
CA ASP A 192 -35.19 24.42 6.69
C ASP A 192 -35.30 24.68 5.17
N GLU A 193 -34.18 24.91 4.49
CA GLU A 193 -34.13 25.05 3.02
C GLU A 193 -34.14 23.69 2.32
N ALA A 194 -33.49 22.69 2.90
CA ALA A 194 -33.43 21.33 2.36
C ALA A 194 -34.76 20.58 2.52
N ARG A 195 -35.47 20.81 3.64
CA ARG A 195 -36.70 20.10 4.02
C ARG A 195 -37.82 20.16 2.97
N PRO A 196 -38.20 21.31 2.38
CA PRO A 196 -39.25 21.33 1.36
C PRO A 196 -38.87 20.50 0.12
N ILE A 197 -37.60 20.55 -0.31
CA ILE A 197 -37.09 19.84 -1.50
C ILE A 197 -37.08 18.32 -1.23
N LEU A 198 -36.34 17.88 -0.21
CA LEU A 198 -36.17 16.46 0.09
C LEU A 198 -37.43 15.85 0.71
N GLY A 199 -38.26 16.66 1.37
CA GLY A 199 -39.53 16.23 1.94
C GLY A 199 -40.59 15.91 0.88
N GLU A 200 -40.59 16.58 -0.26
CA GLU A 200 -41.44 16.20 -1.40
C GLU A 200 -41.07 14.79 -1.90
N LEU A 201 -39.77 14.51 -2.01
CA LEU A 201 -39.23 13.23 -2.48
C LEU A 201 -39.67 12.04 -1.62
N THR A 202 -39.91 12.23 -0.32
CA THR A 202 -40.48 11.19 0.57
C THR A 202 -41.92 10.78 0.24
N ARG A 203 -42.59 11.48 -0.68
CA ARG A 203 -43.99 11.21 -1.10
C ARG A 203 -44.11 10.71 -2.53
N ARG A 204 -43.00 10.59 -3.27
CA ARG A 204 -42.97 10.09 -4.65
C ARG A 204 -43.31 8.59 -4.70
N PRO A 205 -43.91 8.10 -5.80
CA PRO A 205 -44.31 6.69 -5.93
C PRO A 205 -43.12 5.73 -5.98
N ASP A 206 -41.95 6.18 -6.44
CA ASP A 206 -40.74 5.37 -6.52
C ASP A 206 -40.09 5.13 -5.16
N ALA A 207 -39.75 3.87 -4.85
CA ALA A 207 -39.21 3.50 -3.54
C ALA A 207 -37.73 3.89 -3.37
N GLU A 208 -36.93 3.88 -4.43
CA GLU A 208 -35.53 4.27 -4.38
C GLU A 208 -35.37 5.78 -4.16
N GLU A 209 -36.23 6.58 -4.81
CA GLU A 209 -36.36 8.02 -4.56
C GLU A 209 -36.69 8.30 -3.10
N ARG A 210 -37.70 7.62 -2.53
CA ARG A 210 -38.06 7.76 -1.12
C ARG A 210 -36.92 7.33 -0.19
N ALA A 211 -36.23 6.23 -0.48
CA ALA A 211 -35.07 5.77 0.29
C ALA A 211 -33.96 6.84 0.31
N THR A 212 -33.66 7.42 -0.85
CA THR A 212 -32.72 8.52 -1.02
C THR A 212 -33.15 9.75 -0.21
N ALA A 213 -34.43 10.12 -0.27
CA ALA A 213 -34.99 11.25 0.47
C ALA A 213 -34.76 11.15 1.97
N TYR A 214 -35.14 10.02 2.59
CA TYR A 214 -34.96 9.83 4.03
C TYR A 214 -33.48 9.84 4.41
N ALA A 215 -32.63 9.16 3.64
CA ALA A 215 -31.19 9.16 3.90
C ALA A 215 -30.58 10.57 3.84
N LEU A 216 -30.96 11.38 2.84
CA LEU A 216 -30.47 12.75 2.69
C LEU A 216 -31.03 13.71 3.74
N LEU A 217 -32.30 13.57 4.14
CA LEU A 217 -32.89 14.36 5.25
C LEU A 217 -32.19 14.08 6.58
N VAL A 218 -31.92 12.81 6.89
CA VAL A 218 -31.18 12.42 8.10
C VAL A 218 -29.75 12.97 8.06
N ARG A 219 -29.05 12.82 6.92
CA ARG A 219 -27.68 13.36 6.77
C ARG A 219 -27.66 14.89 6.88
N CYS A 220 -28.63 15.60 6.31
CA CYS A 220 -28.79 17.05 6.44
C CYS A 220 -28.99 17.46 7.90
N ALA A 221 -29.92 16.81 8.60
CA ALA A 221 -30.17 17.06 10.02
C ALA A 221 -28.92 16.78 10.87
N GLY A 222 -28.22 15.67 10.63
CA GLY A 222 -26.96 15.34 11.30
C GLY A 222 -25.84 16.36 11.02
N ARG A 223 -25.76 16.89 9.80
CA ARG A 223 -24.76 17.92 9.41
C ARG A 223 -25.04 19.30 10.00
N SER A 224 -26.28 19.58 10.41
CA SER A 224 -26.64 20.86 11.07
C SER A 224 -25.85 21.10 12.34
N GLY A 225 -25.45 20.02 13.04
CA GLY A 225 -24.82 20.08 14.34
C GLY A 225 -25.76 20.44 15.49
N ASP A 226 -27.07 20.54 15.23
CA ASP A 226 -28.08 20.93 16.20
C ASP A 226 -29.00 19.74 16.59
N PRO A 227 -29.02 19.34 17.88
CA PRO A 227 -29.92 18.30 18.36
C PRO A 227 -31.40 18.59 18.14
N ALA A 228 -31.85 19.86 18.20
CA ALA A 228 -33.26 20.20 18.01
C ALA A 228 -33.70 19.96 16.57
N THR A 229 -32.84 20.31 15.60
CA THR A 229 -33.02 19.97 14.18
C THR A 229 -33.13 18.45 13.97
N LEU A 230 -32.29 17.65 14.64
CA LEU A 230 -32.38 16.19 14.58
C LEU A 230 -33.69 15.66 15.18
N ALA A 231 -34.16 16.22 16.30
CA ALA A 231 -35.44 15.85 16.90
C ALA A 231 -36.60 16.11 15.92
N ALA A 232 -36.66 17.32 15.35
CA ALA A 232 -37.68 17.69 14.38
C ALA A 232 -37.67 16.79 13.13
N ALA A 233 -36.48 16.39 12.67
CA ALA A 233 -36.34 15.45 11.57
C ALA A 233 -36.92 14.07 11.93
N LEU A 234 -36.55 13.52 13.09
CA LEU A 234 -37.03 12.21 13.57
C LEU A 234 -38.56 12.18 13.74
N GLU A 235 -39.14 13.26 14.27
CA GLU A 235 -40.60 13.40 14.42
C GLU A 235 -41.33 13.40 13.07
N SER A 236 -40.69 13.90 12.01
CA SER A 236 -41.28 13.92 10.66
C SER A 236 -41.33 12.54 9.99
N PHE A 237 -40.66 11.52 10.52
CA PHE A 237 -40.51 10.20 9.90
C PHE A 237 -41.63 9.20 10.20
N GLY A 238 -42.80 9.65 10.68
CA GLY A 238 -43.93 8.77 11.01
C GLY A 238 -44.43 7.87 9.87
N ARG A 239 -44.11 8.18 8.60
CA ARG A 239 -44.42 7.35 7.43
C ARG A 239 -43.51 6.14 7.27
N LEU A 240 -42.30 6.15 7.85
CA LEU A 240 -41.31 5.07 7.70
C LEU A 240 -41.84 3.70 8.16
N ARG A 241 -42.75 3.67 9.14
CA ARG A 241 -43.38 2.42 9.61
C ARG A 241 -44.09 1.64 8.49
N ASN A 242 -44.64 2.35 7.50
CA ASN A 242 -45.41 1.79 6.39
C ASN A 242 -44.58 1.64 5.10
N GLU A 243 -43.30 2.01 5.11
CA GLU A 243 -42.43 1.87 3.93
C GLU A 243 -41.96 0.41 3.75
N GLN A 244 -41.31 0.09 2.62
CA GLN A 244 -40.69 -1.22 2.43
C GLN A 244 -39.29 -1.26 3.09
N ASP A 245 -38.77 -2.46 3.36
CA ASP A 245 -37.49 -2.63 4.06
C ASP A 245 -36.30 -1.88 3.44
N PRO A 246 -36.09 -1.84 2.10
CA PRO A 246 -34.99 -1.07 1.52
C PRO A 246 -35.01 0.42 1.90
N VAL A 247 -36.21 1.02 1.97
CA VAL A 247 -36.41 2.43 2.35
C VAL A 247 -36.09 2.64 3.83
N ARG A 248 -36.61 1.77 4.71
CA ARG A 248 -36.29 1.81 6.15
C ARG A 248 -34.80 1.60 6.39
N CYS A 249 -34.20 0.65 5.69
CA CYS A 249 -32.78 0.32 5.80
C CYS A 249 -31.90 1.52 5.44
N ALA A 250 -32.22 2.26 4.36
CA ALA A 250 -31.50 3.47 3.96
C ALA A 250 -31.59 4.59 5.02
N ALA A 251 -32.79 4.82 5.58
CA ALA A 251 -32.99 5.79 6.66
C ALA A 251 -32.20 5.41 7.93
N LEU A 252 -32.25 4.14 8.32
CA LEU A 252 -31.54 3.62 9.49
C LEU A 252 -30.01 3.62 9.30
N ASP A 253 -29.50 3.38 8.08
CA ASP A 253 -28.07 3.52 7.80
C ASP A 253 -27.61 4.98 7.95
N ALA A 254 -28.40 5.93 7.44
CA ALA A 254 -28.12 7.35 7.64
C ALA A 254 -28.16 7.74 9.13
N LEU A 255 -29.11 7.19 9.91
CA LEU A 255 -29.20 7.41 11.35
C LEU A 255 -28.00 6.81 12.10
N ALA A 256 -27.51 5.64 11.67
CA ALA A 256 -26.31 5.02 12.21
C ALA A 256 -25.03 5.83 11.94
N ALA A 257 -25.07 6.77 10.97
CA ALA A 257 -23.98 7.65 10.62
C ALA A 257 -24.09 9.06 11.23
N VAL A 258 -25.11 9.34 12.05
CA VAL A 258 -25.28 10.64 12.73
C VAL A 258 -24.05 10.95 13.58
N PRO A 259 -23.47 12.18 13.49
CA PRO A 259 -22.29 12.56 14.24
C PRO A 259 -22.40 12.35 15.75
N GLU A 260 -21.26 12.05 16.36
CA GLU A 260 -21.16 11.91 17.80
C GLU A 260 -21.49 13.22 18.53
N GLY A 261 -22.32 13.12 19.57
CA GLY A 261 -22.69 14.27 20.39
C GLY A 261 -24.00 14.95 19.99
N LEU A 262 -24.76 14.43 19.01
CA LEU A 262 -26.10 14.93 18.66
C LEU A 262 -27.25 14.19 19.34
N TRP A 263 -27.05 12.96 19.82
CA TRP A 263 -28.11 12.25 20.56
C TRP A 263 -28.31 12.91 21.94
N ARG A 264 -29.57 13.06 22.36
CA ARG A 264 -30.01 13.63 23.65
C ARG A 264 -31.05 12.71 24.28
N ALA A 265 -31.20 12.77 25.60
CA ALA A 265 -32.19 12.04 26.40
C ALA A 265 -33.52 11.78 25.64
N GLY A 266 -34.21 12.83 25.16
CA GLY A 266 -35.48 12.68 24.44
C GLY A 266 -35.48 11.98 23.06
N HIS A 267 -34.31 11.70 22.46
CA HIS A 267 -34.24 10.97 21.19
C HIS A 267 -34.39 9.45 21.37
N ALA A 268 -34.09 8.91 22.56
CA ALA A 268 -34.12 7.47 22.82
C ALA A 268 -35.50 6.87 22.54
N ALA A 269 -36.56 7.53 23.00
CA ALA A 269 -37.93 7.09 22.80
C ALA A 269 -38.34 7.07 21.32
N VAL A 270 -37.96 8.09 20.54
CA VAL A 270 -38.29 8.17 19.10
C VAL A 270 -37.55 7.10 18.30
N VAL A 271 -36.24 6.93 18.55
CA VAL A 271 -35.44 5.90 17.90
C VAL A 271 -35.93 4.50 18.26
N ARG A 272 -36.34 4.29 19.52
CA ARG A 272 -36.91 3.01 19.95
C ARG A 272 -38.19 2.67 19.18
N ARG A 273 -39.10 3.64 18.99
CA ARG A 273 -40.31 3.44 18.18
C ARG A 273 -39.96 3.11 16.72
N LEU A 274 -39.04 3.84 16.10
CA LEU A 274 -38.60 3.55 14.73
C LEU A 274 -37.98 2.14 14.59
N ALA A 275 -37.21 1.70 15.58
CA ALA A 275 -36.65 0.35 15.62
C ALA A 275 -37.73 -0.71 15.85
N GLU A 276 -38.71 -0.45 16.71
CA GLU A 276 -39.89 -1.31 16.93
C GLU A 276 -40.68 -1.51 15.64
N ASP A 277 -41.01 -0.42 14.95
CA ASP A 277 -41.74 -0.44 13.69
C ASP A 277 -40.99 -1.24 12.61
N ALA A 278 -39.66 -1.10 12.56
CA ALA A 278 -38.83 -1.84 11.60
C ALA A 278 -38.68 -3.32 11.96
N LEU A 279 -38.53 -3.67 13.24
CA LEU A 279 -38.33 -5.06 13.69
C LEU A 279 -39.61 -5.90 13.64
N THR A 280 -40.77 -5.26 13.77
CA THR A 280 -42.09 -5.92 13.70
C THR A 280 -42.62 -6.05 12.28
N ALA A 281 -42.02 -5.35 11.31
CA ALA A 281 -42.38 -5.45 9.90
C ALA A 281 -42.12 -6.85 9.33
N ARG A 282 -43.05 -7.36 8.51
CA ARG A 282 -42.97 -8.71 7.91
C ARG A 282 -41.75 -8.91 7.00
N ASP A 283 -41.30 -7.84 6.35
CA ASP A 283 -40.22 -7.81 5.36
C ASP A 283 -38.86 -7.41 5.95
N VAL A 284 -38.70 -7.41 7.28
CA VAL A 284 -37.46 -6.99 7.94
C VAL A 284 -36.23 -7.81 7.53
N SER A 285 -35.23 -7.13 6.99
CA SER A 285 -33.99 -7.77 6.52
C SER A 285 -32.90 -7.88 7.60
N HIS A 286 -31.88 -8.68 7.34
CA HIS A 286 -30.68 -8.74 8.18
C HIS A 286 -29.89 -7.41 8.19
N PRO A 287 -29.68 -6.72 7.05
CA PRO A 287 -29.14 -5.35 7.03
C PRO A 287 -29.86 -4.37 7.97
N THR A 288 -31.20 -4.36 7.97
CA THR A 288 -32.00 -3.50 8.85
C THR A 288 -31.68 -3.77 10.33
N ARG A 289 -31.68 -5.03 10.76
CA ARG A 289 -31.28 -5.44 12.13
C ARG A 289 -29.87 -4.97 12.49
N TYR A 290 -28.93 -5.14 11.57
CA TYR A 290 -27.55 -4.68 11.75
C TYR A 290 -27.45 -3.15 11.92
N ARG A 291 -28.20 -2.35 11.14
CA ARG A 291 -28.22 -0.88 11.28
C ARG A 291 -28.82 -0.43 12.60
N ILE A 292 -29.90 -1.05 13.06
CA ILE A 292 -30.46 -0.80 14.40
C ILE A 292 -29.42 -1.10 15.47
N GLY A 293 -28.66 -2.19 15.32
CA GLY A 293 -27.57 -2.52 16.22
C GLY A 293 -26.46 -1.46 16.28
N ARG A 294 -26.10 -0.87 15.13
CA ARG A 294 -25.15 0.25 15.07
C ARG A 294 -25.69 1.50 15.76
N ILE A 295 -26.98 1.82 15.59
CA ILE A 295 -27.63 2.94 16.27
C ILE A 295 -27.61 2.70 17.79
N ALA A 296 -28.02 1.52 18.24
CA ALA A 296 -28.03 1.15 19.66
C ALA A 296 -26.64 1.29 20.31
N THR A 297 -25.60 0.86 19.59
CA THR A 297 -24.19 1.06 19.99
C THR A 297 -23.82 2.55 20.10
N ALA A 298 -24.25 3.37 19.14
CA ALA A 298 -24.01 4.80 19.16
C ALA A 298 -24.71 5.50 20.35
N LEU A 299 -25.95 5.12 20.65
CA LEU A 299 -26.70 5.61 21.82
C LEU A 299 -26.00 5.24 23.13
N CYS A 300 -25.61 3.96 23.29
CA CYS A 300 -24.87 3.50 24.48
C CYS A 300 -23.59 4.30 24.70
N ARG A 301 -22.79 4.49 23.65
CA ARG A 301 -21.53 5.21 23.72
C ARG A 301 -21.71 6.69 24.04
N GLN A 302 -22.69 7.35 23.45
CA GLN A 302 -22.97 8.76 23.73
C GLN A 302 -23.57 8.95 25.12
N GLY A 303 -24.51 8.09 25.53
CA GLY A 303 -25.06 8.08 26.88
C GLY A 303 -23.96 7.91 27.93
N ALA A 304 -23.09 6.93 27.76
CA ALA A 304 -21.95 6.70 28.65
C ALA A 304 -20.97 7.89 28.69
N SER A 305 -20.65 8.49 27.54
CA SER A 305 -19.68 9.61 27.49
C SER A 305 -20.22 10.90 28.11
N ARG A 306 -21.55 11.09 28.07
CA ARG A 306 -22.25 12.29 28.56
C ARG A 306 -22.90 12.11 29.93
N ASP A 307 -22.79 10.93 30.54
CA ASP A 307 -23.50 10.57 31.77
C ASP A 307 -25.04 10.71 31.62
N ASP A 308 -25.57 10.42 30.43
CA ASP A 308 -27.01 10.46 30.09
C ASP A 308 -27.59 9.03 30.17
N ALA A 309 -28.30 8.76 31.27
CA ALA A 309 -28.85 7.45 31.58
C ALA A 309 -29.98 7.04 30.61
N GLU A 310 -30.80 7.97 30.12
CA GLU A 310 -31.91 7.66 29.21
C GLU A 310 -31.37 7.10 27.88
N LEU A 311 -30.37 7.78 27.30
CA LEU A 311 -29.70 7.31 26.07
C LEU A 311 -29.02 5.96 26.26
N LEU A 312 -28.31 5.78 27.37
CA LEU A 312 -27.59 4.55 27.67
C LEU A 312 -28.56 3.38 27.83
N LEU A 313 -29.60 3.54 28.65
CA LEU A 313 -30.57 2.48 28.93
C LEU A 313 -31.41 2.16 27.69
N GLY A 314 -31.81 3.17 26.91
CA GLY A 314 -32.52 2.98 25.65
C GLY A 314 -31.69 2.27 24.57
N GLY A 315 -30.39 2.57 24.49
CA GLY A 315 -29.47 1.84 23.62
C GLY A 315 -29.32 0.36 24.03
N LEU A 316 -29.20 0.09 25.34
CA LEU A 316 -29.12 -1.27 25.86
C LEU A 316 -30.42 -2.06 25.61
N GLU A 317 -31.59 -1.44 25.76
CA GLU A 317 -32.88 -2.07 25.46
C GLU A 317 -33.01 -2.46 23.99
N LEU A 318 -32.45 -1.66 23.07
CA LEU A 318 -32.39 -2.03 21.65
C LEU A 318 -31.45 -3.21 21.39
N ILE A 319 -30.33 -3.29 22.12
CA ILE A 319 -29.42 -4.45 22.04
C ILE A 319 -30.13 -5.70 22.56
N ASP A 320 -30.84 -5.62 23.68
CA ASP A 320 -31.57 -6.74 24.28
C ASP A 320 -32.64 -7.29 23.32
N ARG A 321 -33.29 -6.44 22.54
CA ARG A 321 -34.29 -6.86 21.53
C ARG A 321 -33.69 -7.47 20.27
N LEU A 322 -32.45 -7.15 19.95
CA LEU A 322 -31.72 -7.74 18.83
C LEU A 322 -31.06 -9.07 19.18
N ALA A 323 -30.96 -9.38 20.48
CA ALA A 323 -30.28 -10.55 21.05
C ALA A 323 -30.66 -11.88 20.39
N ASP A 324 -31.93 -12.08 20.05
CA ASP A 324 -32.43 -13.33 19.48
C ASP A 324 -32.08 -13.51 18.00
N SER A 325 -31.62 -12.45 17.32
CA SER A 325 -31.42 -12.42 15.86
C SER A 325 -30.02 -12.01 15.42
N THR A 326 -29.23 -11.35 16.28
CA THR A 326 -27.92 -10.80 15.94
C THR A 326 -26.90 -11.23 17.00
N ARG A 327 -26.02 -12.19 16.68
CA ARG A 327 -24.93 -12.59 17.58
C ARG A 327 -24.03 -11.37 17.88
N SER A 328 -24.02 -10.95 19.15
CA SER A 328 -23.09 -10.00 19.81
C SER A 328 -22.72 -8.72 19.03
N LEU A 329 -23.49 -7.64 19.24
CA LEU A 329 -23.11 -6.30 18.79
C LEU A 329 -22.12 -5.64 19.78
N PRO A 330 -20.91 -5.22 19.34
CA PRO A 330 -19.93 -4.62 20.23
C PRO A 330 -20.29 -3.17 20.59
N LEU A 331 -20.11 -2.77 21.86
CA LEU A 331 -20.31 -1.38 22.33
C LEU A 331 -19.25 -0.38 21.83
N GLY A 332 -18.32 -0.81 20.99
CA GLY A 332 -17.18 -0.01 20.52
C GLY A 332 -16.10 0.23 21.58
N ARG A 333 -15.18 1.16 21.31
CA ARG A 333 -14.01 1.50 22.16
C ARG A 333 -14.38 2.59 23.17
N LEU A 334 -15.16 2.24 24.20
CA LEU A 334 -15.52 3.17 25.29
C LEU A 334 -14.28 3.70 26.02
N ASP A 335 -13.20 2.93 26.07
CA ASP A 335 -11.95 3.35 26.67
C ASP A 335 -11.32 4.59 26.03
N HIS A 336 -11.62 4.86 24.76
CA HIS A 336 -11.21 6.07 24.05
C HIS A 336 -12.24 7.21 24.13
N ALA A 337 -13.52 6.90 24.36
CA ALA A 337 -14.61 7.88 24.37
C ALA A 337 -14.83 8.51 25.76
N LEU A 338 -14.66 7.73 26.83
CA LEU A 338 -14.89 8.18 28.20
C LEU A 338 -13.69 8.96 28.76
N ARG A 339 -13.92 10.01 29.53
CA ARG A 339 -12.89 10.64 30.37
C ARG A 339 -12.51 9.70 31.52
N ARG A 340 -11.29 9.81 32.04
CA ARG A 340 -10.85 9.04 33.22
C ARG A 340 -11.80 9.30 34.40
N GLY A 341 -12.21 8.25 35.09
CA GLY A 341 -13.20 8.27 36.17
C GLY A 341 -14.66 8.01 35.73
N GLN A 342 -15.02 8.24 34.46
CA GLN A 342 -16.38 7.95 33.96
C GLN A 342 -16.68 6.45 33.87
N GLU A 343 -15.67 5.60 33.73
CA GLU A 343 -15.85 4.14 33.72
C GLU A 343 -16.46 3.60 35.02
N HIS A 344 -16.13 4.24 36.16
CA HIS A 344 -16.69 3.86 37.46
C HIS A 344 -18.14 4.31 37.61
N ARG A 345 -18.45 5.52 37.14
CA ARG A 345 -19.83 6.04 37.14
C ARG A 345 -20.73 5.23 36.21
N LEU A 346 -20.24 4.89 35.02
CA LEU A 346 -20.93 3.98 34.10
C LEU A 346 -21.23 2.63 34.75
N ALA A 347 -20.23 2.02 35.40
CA ALA A 347 -20.41 0.74 36.08
C ALA A 347 -21.38 0.84 37.26
N ALA A 348 -21.34 1.92 38.04
CA ALA A 348 -22.29 2.17 39.13
C ALA A 348 -23.73 2.30 38.62
N THR A 349 -23.95 3.06 37.53
CA THR A 349 -25.27 3.19 36.89
C THR A 349 -25.80 1.85 36.39
N LEU A 350 -24.91 0.98 35.91
CA LEU A 350 -25.29 -0.34 35.36
C LEU A 350 -25.26 -1.47 36.40
N ALA A 351 -24.82 -1.21 37.63
CA ALA A 351 -24.70 -2.23 38.68
C ALA A 351 -26.01 -3.02 38.90
N PRO A 352 -27.20 -2.38 38.99
CA PRO A 352 -28.46 -3.12 39.17
C PRO A 352 -28.77 -4.06 37.99
N ARG A 353 -28.41 -3.67 36.76
CA ARG A 353 -28.60 -4.49 35.56
C ARG A 353 -27.59 -5.64 35.50
N LEU A 354 -26.34 -5.41 35.89
CA LEU A 354 -25.30 -6.45 35.97
C LEU A 354 -25.67 -7.50 37.02
N GLU A 355 -26.13 -7.08 38.21
CA GLU A 355 -26.59 -7.97 39.28
C GLU A 355 -27.86 -8.75 38.89
N ALA A 356 -28.82 -8.09 38.24
CA ALA A 356 -30.02 -8.75 37.73
C ALA A 356 -29.68 -9.77 36.62
N GLY A 357 -28.73 -9.44 35.74
CA GLY A 357 -28.21 -10.34 34.71
C GLY A 357 -27.56 -11.57 35.33
N ALA A 358 -26.63 -11.38 36.26
CA ALA A 358 -25.97 -12.47 36.98
C ALA A 358 -26.98 -13.41 37.68
N ARG A 359 -28.01 -12.87 38.33
CA ARG A 359 -29.09 -13.67 38.95
C ARG A 359 -29.91 -14.50 37.95
N ARG A 360 -30.02 -14.05 36.71
CA ARG A 360 -30.72 -14.74 35.61
C ARG A 360 -29.79 -15.57 34.74
N ASP A 361 -28.51 -15.65 35.09
CA ASP A 361 -27.45 -16.25 34.28
C ASP A 361 -27.21 -15.57 32.91
N ASP A 362 -27.57 -14.29 32.77
CA ASP A 362 -27.29 -13.47 31.59
C ASP A 362 -26.10 -12.52 31.85
N HIS A 363 -24.92 -12.94 31.41
CA HIS A 363 -23.66 -12.21 31.62
C HIS A 363 -23.21 -11.37 30.42
N ARG A 364 -24.03 -11.27 29.37
CA ARG A 364 -23.64 -10.63 28.10
C ARG A 364 -23.20 -9.18 28.28
N LEU A 365 -23.91 -8.42 29.11
CA LEU A 365 -23.59 -7.02 29.40
C LEU A 365 -22.20 -6.86 30.05
N ALA A 366 -21.85 -7.73 31.00
CA ALA A 366 -20.55 -7.71 31.66
C ALA A 366 -19.40 -7.94 30.65
N LEU A 367 -19.56 -8.94 29.77
CA LEU A 367 -18.57 -9.25 28.73
C LEU A 367 -18.44 -8.12 27.70
N LEU A 368 -19.55 -7.49 27.31
CA LEU A 368 -19.54 -6.36 26.38
C LEU A 368 -18.84 -5.13 26.97
N LEU A 369 -19.16 -4.77 28.23
CA LEU A 369 -18.53 -3.63 28.91
C LEU A 369 -17.03 -3.84 29.13
N ALA A 370 -16.62 -5.04 29.53
CA ALA A 370 -15.20 -5.36 29.72
C ALA A 370 -14.40 -5.23 28.41
N ARG A 371 -14.94 -5.72 27.28
CA ARG A 371 -14.33 -5.53 25.95
C ARG A 371 -14.27 -4.05 25.56
N ALA A 372 -15.33 -3.29 25.83
CA ALA A 372 -15.44 -1.90 25.44
C ALA A 372 -14.53 -0.96 26.24
N LEU A 373 -14.35 -1.22 27.53
CA LEU A 373 -13.47 -0.48 28.44
C LEU A 373 -12.01 -0.96 28.37
N GLY A 374 -11.74 -2.10 27.73
CA GLY A 374 -10.38 -2.62 27.53
C GLY A 374 -9.57 -2.64 28.82
N ARG A 375 -8.38 -2.03 28.81
CA ARG A 375 -7.49 -2.00 29.98
C ARG A 375 -8.05 -1.22 31.17
N ARG A 376 -9.00 -0.31 30.95
CA ARG A 376 -9.62 0.47 32.03
C ARG A 376 -10.54 -0.39 32.89
N ALA A 377 -11.12 -1.44 32.31
CA ALA A 377 -11.97 -2.39 33.03
C ALA A 377 -11.27 -3.04 34.23
N TYR A 378 -9.93 -3.19 34.18
CA TYR A 378 -9.13 -3.86 35.21
C TYR A 378 -9.26 -3.20 36.58
N HIS A 379 -9.58 -1.91 36.61
CA HIS A 379 -9.64 -1.11 37.83
C HIS A 379 -11.07 -0.76 38.25
N VAL A 380 -12.10 -1.38 37.66
CA VAL A 380 -13.52 -1.09 37.95
C VAL A 380 -14.11 -2.25 38.77
N PRO A 381 -14.24 -2.13 40.12
CA PRO A 381 -14.61 -3.26 40.98
C PRO A 381 -15.94 -3.92 40.60
N VAL A 382 -17.01 -3.12 40.44
CA VAL A 382 -18.34 -3.61 40.04
C VAL A 382 -18.30 -4.49 38.78
N LEU A 383 -17.45 -4.14 37.81
CA LEU A 383 -17.31 -4.92 36.58
C LEU A 383 -16.44 -6.17 36.80
N GLN A 384 -15.42 -6.10 37.66
CA GLN A 384 -14.63 -7.26 38.05
C GLN A 384 -15.46 -8.29 38.83
N ASP A 385 -16.37 -7.82 39.69
CA ASP A 385 -17.31 -8.67 40.43
C ASP A 385 -18.31 -9.33 39.48
N ALA A 386 -18.84 -8.57 38.51
CA ALA A 386 -19.72 -9.13 37.48
C ALA A 386 -19.01 -10.15 36.57
N LEU A 387 -17.74 -9.92 36.22
CA LEU A 387 -16.93 -10.89 35.48
C LEU A 387 -16.60 -12.13 36.32
N GLU A 388 -16.41 -11.97 37.62
CA GLU A 388 -16.21 -13.09 38.54
C GLU A 388 -17.50 -13.92 38.67
N ALA A 389 -18.66 -13.28 38.78
CA ALA A 389 -19.96 -13.98 38.77
C ALA A 389 -20.20 -14.74 37.45
N ALA A 390 -19.72 -14.20 36.33
CA ALA A 390 -19.78 -14.88 35.02
C ALA A 390 -18.91 -16.14 34.93
N LEU A 391 -18.03 -16.40 35.92
CA LEU A 391 -17.30 -17.67 36.02
C LEU A 391 -18.21 -18.84 36.44
N ASP A 392 -19.40 -18.55 36.95
CA ASP A 392 -20.40 -19.56 37.31
C ASP A 392 -21.48 -19.73 36.23
N ALA A 393 -21.31 -19.08 35.06
CA ALA A 393 -22.26 -19.12 33.95
C ALA A 393 -22.57 -20.55 33.49
N ARG A 394 -23.81 -20.91 33.12
CA ARG A 394 -24.14 -22.27 32.64
C ARG A 394 -23.70 -22.54 31.20
N GLU A 395 -23.62 -21.49 30.38
CA GLU A 395 -23.16 -21.60 28.99
C GLU A 395 -21.63 -21.55 28.91
N ASP A 396 -21.01 -22.59 28.34
CA ASP A 396 -19.54 -22.73 28.31
C ASP A 396 -18.85 -21.62 27.51
N ASP A 397 -19.49 -21.10 26.47
CA ASP A 397 -18.92 -20.01 25.67
C ASP A 397 -18.88 -18.71 26.45
N VAL A 398 -19.91 -18.41 27.25
CA VAL A 398 -19.95 -17.25 28.16
C VAL A 398 -18.84 -17.36 29.20
N LEU A 399 -18.72 -18.53 29.82
CA LEU A 399 -17.69 -18.84 30.81
C LEU A 399 -16.27 -18.67 30.24
N LYS A 400 -15.97 -19.25 29.06
CA LYS A 400 -14.66 -19.11 28.41
C LYS A 400 -14.31 -17.64 28.13
N HIS A 401 -15.28 -16.84 27.70
CA HIS A 401 -15.07 -15.41 27.49
C HIS A 401 -14.88 -14.64 28.80
N ALA A 402 -15.59 -14.99 29.86
CA ALA A 402 -15.40 -14.41 31.19
C ALA A 402 -13.98 -14.68 31.70
N ILE A 403 -13.50 -15.92 31.58
CA ILE A 403 -12.13 -16.31 31.92
C ILE A 403 -11.10 -15.43 31.18
N VAL A 404 -11.23 -15.28 29.86
CA VAL A 404 -10.31 -14.45 29.06
C VAL A 404 -10.28 -13.00 29.56
N LEU A 405 -11.45 -12.40 29.81
CA LEU A 405 -11.57 -11.00 30.19
C LEU A 405 -11.14 -10.76 31.65
N TRP A 406 -11.42 -11.70 32.55
CA TRP A 406 -11.04 -11.63 33.96
C TRP A 406 -9.54 -11.86 34.15
N LEU A 407 -8.91 -12.71 33.33
CA LEU A 407 -7.45 -12.91 33.35
C LEU A 407 -6.66 -11.82 32.59
N ALA A 408 -7.33 -10.89 31.92
CA ALA A 408 -6.65 -9.90 31.08
C ALA A 408 -5.75 -8.94 31.88
N ALA A 409 -6.06 -8.66 33.16
CA ALA A 409 -5.30 -7.76 34.03
C ALA A 409 -3.96 -8.38 34.48
N PRO A 410 -2.78 -7.89 34.02
CA PRO A 410 -1.50 -8.57 34.27
C PRO A 410 -1.09 -8.67 35.73
N GLY A 411 -1.36 -7.65 36.56
CA GLY A 411 -0.87 -7.59 37.93
C GLY A 411 -1.49 -8.61 38.90
N ILE A 412 -2.67 -9.13 38.58
CA ILE A 412 -3.44 -10.07 39.43
C ILE A 412 -3.76 -11.37 38.69
N ARG A 413 -3.21 -11.56 37.49
CA ARG A 413 -3.48 -12.73 36.63
C ARG A 413 -3.05 -14.03 37.30
N ALA A 414 -1.83 -14.06 37.86
CA ALA A 414 -1.26 -15.23 38.50
C ALA A 414 -2.08 -15.73 39.72
N GLU A 415 -2.67 -14.82 40.50
CA GLU A 415 -3.56 -15.14 41.61
C GLU A 415 -4.90 -15.69 41.10
N ARG A 416 -5.53 -14.97 40.16
CA ARG A 416 -6.84 -15.33 39.57
C ARG A 416 -6.83 -16.68 38.87
N VAL A 417 -5.74 -17.01 38.17
CA VAL A 417 -5.55 -18.34 37.57
C VAL A 417 -5.60 -19.44 38.64
N GLY A 418 -4.98 -19.23 39.80
CA GLY A 418 -5.09 -20.14 40.94
C GLY A 418 -6.54 -20.34 41.37
N ARG A 419 -7.27 -19.23 41.58
CA ARG A 419 -8.70 -19.26 41.95
C ARG A 419 -9.57 -20.01 40.95
N ILE A 420 -9.32 -19.88 39.65
CA ILE A 420 -10.07 -20.63 38.61
C ILE A 420 -9.79 -22.12 38.74
N LEU A 421 -8.52 -22.50 38.87
CA LEU A 421 -8.10 -23.90 38.93
C LEU A 421 -8.49 -24.57 40.25
N ASP A 422 -8.57 -23.84 41.35
CA ASP A 422 -9.10 -24.35 42.63
C ASP A 422 -10.59 -24.70 42.53
N ARG A 423 -11.36 -23.99 41.67
CA ARG A 423 -12.79 -24.28 41.42
C ARG A 423 -12.99 -25.44 40.45
N ASP A 424 -12.32 -25.40 39.30
CA ASP A 424 -12.34 -26.47 38.31
C ASP A 424 -10.94 -26.63 37.68
N PRO A 425 -10.16 -27.63 38.12
CA PRO A 425 -8.84 -27.88 37.57
C PRO A 425 -8.83 -28.15 36.05
N SER A 426 -9.94 -28.60 35.46
CA SER A 426 -10.06 -28.84 34.01
C SER A 426 -9.99 -27.56 33.19
N ALA A 427 -10.20 -26.39 33.81
CA ALA A 427 -10.08 -25.07 33.17
C ALA A 427 -8.69 -24.79 32.59
N ILE A 428 -7.67 -25.56 32.98
CA ILE A 428 -6.34 -25.53 32.36
C ILE A 428 -6.38 -25.75 30.84
N ALA A 429 -7.42 -26.40 30.30
CA ALA A 429 -7.62 -26.59 28.86
C ALA A 429 -7.99 -25.30 28.11
N VAL A 430 -8.44 -24.25 28.81
CA VAL A 430 -8.79 -22.96 28.22
C VAL A 430 -7.50 -22.21 27.83
N PRO A 431 -7.31 -21.77 26.57
CA PRO A 431 -6.05 -21.19 26.10
C PRO A 431 -5.51 -20.02 26.93
N ALA A 432 -6.38 -19.15 27.46
CA ALA A 432 -5.98 -18.03 28.31
C ALA A 432 -5.45 -18.47 29.68
N VAL A 433 -6.02 -19.54 30.26
CA VAL A 433 -5.54 -20.12 31.53
C VAL A 433 -4.20 -20.81 31.29
N LEU A 434 -4.11 -21.62 30.24
CA LEU A 434 -2.87 -22.28 29.83
C LEU A 434 -1.73 -21.28 29.62
N ALA A 435 -1.98 -20.19 28.87
CA ALA A 435 -0.96 -19.17 28.61
C ALA A 435 -0.45 -18.52 29.90
N ALA A 436 -1.34 -18.24 30.85
CA ALA A 436 -0.99 -17.65 32.14
C ALA A 436 -0.24 -18.63 33.06
N VAL A 437 -0.66 -19.90 33.12
CA VAL A 437 0.08 -20.96 33.83
C VAL A 437 1.46 -21.17 33.21
N ALA A 438 1.54 -21.28 31.89
CA ALA A 438 2.79 -21.49 31.16
C ALA A 438 3.79 -20.33 31.28
N GLY A 439 3.30 -19.09 31.40
CA GLY A 439 4.13 -17.88 31.48
C GLY A 439 4.43 -17.37 32.88
N GLU A 440 3.51 -17.53 33.84
CA GLU A 440 3.53 -16.85 35.15
C GLU A 440 3.38 -17.78 36.37
N ARG A 441 2.60 -18.87 36.28
CA ARG A 441 2.37 -19.85 37.38
C ARG A 441 2.88 -21.24 37.03
N THR A 442 4.17 -21.36 36.78
CA THR A 442 4.80 -22.61 36.33
C THR A 442 4.70 -23.73 37.37
N ASP A 443 4.44 -23.42 38.64
CA ASP A 443 4.14 -24.38 39.71
C ASP A 443 2.88 -25.21 39.41
N LEU A 444 1.91 -24.65 38.68
CA LEU A 444 0.64 -25.31 38.32
C LEU A 444 0.72 -26.10 37.00
N LEU A 445 1.87 -26.13 36.32
CA LEU A 445 2.03 -26.89 35.07
C LEU A 445 1.79 -28.40 35.24
N HIS A 446 1.90 -28.92 36.46
CA HIS A 446 1.63 -30.33 36.74
C HIS A 446 0.18 -30.73 36.36
N LEU A 447 -0.77 -29.79 36.35
CA LEU A 447 -2.17 -30.03 35.96
C LEU A 447 -2.35 -30.38 34.48
N VAL A 448 -1.40 -29.98 33.62
CA VAL A 448 -1.45 -30.30 32.18
C VAL A 448 -0.34 -31.25 31.76
N LEU A 449 0.78 -31.26 32.48
CA LEU A 449 1.95 -32.09 32.18
C LEU A 449 1.98 -33.42 32.95
N GLY A 450 1.12 -33.57 33.98
CA GLY A 450 1.03 -34.77 34.82
C GLY A 450 0.35 -35.96 34.14
N ALA A 451 0.41 -37.11 34.83
CA ALA A 451 -0.27 -38.34 34.41
C ALA A 451 -1.79 -38.22 34.63
N ASP A 452 -2.19 -37.72 35.80
CA ASP A 452 -3.59 -37.50 36.17
C ASP A 452 -4.02 -36.12 35.67
N ARG A 453 -4.75 -36.11 34.56
CA ARG A 453 -5.28 -34.87 34.00
C ARG A 453 -6.65 -34.59 34.60
N PRO A 454 -6.92 -33.36 35.03
CA PRO A 454 -8.21 -33.02 35.56
C PRO A 454 -9.26 -33.09 34.46
N SER A 455 -10.27 -33.92 34.68
CA SER A 455 -11.50 -33.91 33.92
C SER A 455 -12.52 -33.03 34.61
N GLY A 456 -13.44 -32.47 33.84
CA GLY A 456 -14.41 -31.51 34.34
C GLY A 456 -15.11 -30.82 33.19
N ARG A 457 -15.53 -29.59 33.45
CA ARG A 457 -16.38 -28.85 32.52
C ARG A 457 -15.71 -28.55 31.18
N PHE A 458 -14.39 -28.32 31.18
CA PHE A 458 -13.64 -27.93 29.98
C PHE A 458 -12.89 -29.07 29.32
N GLN A 459 -12.75 -30.19 30.03
CA GLN A 459 -12.00 -31.35 29.56
C GLN A 459 -12.75 -32.62 29.91
N ARG A 460 -13.18 -33.37 28.90
CA ARG A 460 -13.80 -34.66 29.13
C ARG A 460 -12.76 -35.70 29.57
N PRO A 461 -13.13 -36.66 30.45
CA PRO A 461 -12.21 -37.68 30.96
C PRO A 461 -11.69 -38.64 29.87
N ASP A 462 -12.43 -38.80 28.77
CA ASP A 462 -12.13 -39.69 27.64
C ASP A 462 -11.25 -39.03 26.55
N VAL A 463 -11.00 -37.72 26.64
CA VAL A 463 -10.24 -36.98 25.61
C VAL A 463 -8.82 -36.67 26.10
N THR A 464 -7.81 -37.17 25.38
CA THR A 464 -6.40 -36.84 25.63
C THR A 464 -6.09 -35.42 25.17
N TYR A 465 -6.15 -34.45 26.07
CA TYR A 465 -5.72 -33.07 25.78
C TYR A 465 -4.20 -32.92 25.68
N VAL A 466 -3.73 -32.27 24.61
CA VAL A 466 -2.33 -31.87 24.44
C VAL A 466 -2.26 -30.36 24.22
N PRO A 467 -1.66 -29.59 25.15
CA PRO A 467 -1.68 -28.14 25.06
C PRO A 467 -0.80 -27.64 23.92
N ARG A 468 -1.24 -26.58 23.22
CA ARG A 468 -0.38 -25.82 22.30
C ARG A 468 0.37 -24.76 23.07
N VAL A 469 1.69 -24.92 23.17
CA VAL A 469 2.57 -24.05 23.97
C VAL A 469 3.43 -23.22 23.04
N GLU A 470 3.47 -21.90 23.25
CA GLU A 470 4.43 -21.04 22.56
C GLU A 470 5.85 -21.23 23.11
N ALA A 471 6.84 -21.31 22.23
CA ALA A 471 8.24 -21.50 22.63
C ALA A 471 8.77 -20.40 23.58
N ALA A 472 8.17 -19.21 23.55
CA ALA A 472 8.51 -18.11 24.45
C ALA A 472 8.14 -18.42 25.92
N TRP A 473 7.03 -19.12 26.18
CA TRP A 473 6.57 -19.46 27.53
C TRP A 473 7.50 -20.48 28.19
N ALA A 474 7.95 -21.47 27.41
CA ALA A 474 8.79 -22.57 27.88
C ALA A 474 10.21 -22.17 28.30
N ARG A 475 10.62 -20.91 28.06
CA ARG A 475 11.95 -20.40 28.45
C ARG A 475 12.18 -20.49 29.96
N ARG A 476 11.14 -20.31 30.79
CA ARG A 476 11.22 -20.34 32.26
C ARG A 476 10.95 -21.71 32.89
N TRP A 477 10.62 -22.72 32.08
CA TRP A 477 10.26 -24.06 32.59
C TRP A 477 11.49 -24.82 33.08
N THR A 478 11.28 -25.69 34.08
CA THR A 478 12.31 -26.61 34.57
C THR A 478 12.57 -27.73 33.56
N GLY A 479 13.71 -28.43 33.67
CA GLY A 479 14.02 -29.60 32.83
C GLY A 479 12.91 -30.65 32.87
N ARG A 480 12.45 -31.00 34.08
CA ARG A 480 11.36 -31.96 34.30
C ARG A 480 10.05 -31.56 33.60
N GLN A 481 9.70 -30.28 33.59
CA GLN A 481 8.50 -29.77 32.91
C GLN A 481 8.64 -29.84 31.38
N ARG A 482 9.82 -29.48 30.87
CA ARG A 482 10.12 -29.59 29.43
C ARG A 482 10.04 -31.04 28.96
N ASP A 483 10.56 -31.98 29.75
CA ASP A 483 10.53 -33.41 29.44
C ASP A 483 9.11 -33.98 29.49
N ALA A 484 8.29 -33.55 30.47
CA ALA A 484 6.90 -33.96 30.55
C ALA A 484 6.05 -33.45 29.36
N TYR A 485 6.25 -32.21 28.92
CA TYR A 485 5.56 -31.69 27.73
C TYR A 485 6.01 -32.38 26.45
N ARG A 486 7.31 -32.66 26.33
CA ARG A 486 7.85 -33.44 25.24
C ARG A 486 7.22 -34.84 25.17
N ALA A 487 7.11 -35.53 26.29
CA ALA A 487 6.46 -36.84 26.36
C ALA A 487 4.97 -36.79 25.96
N LEU A 488 4.28 -35.66 26.18
CA LEU A 488 2.92 -35.46 25.68
C LEU A 488 2.87 -35.35 24.16
N LEU A 489 3.74 -34.53 23.58
CA LEU A 489 3.82 -34.37 22.13
C LEU A 489 4.26 -35.67 21.44
N GLU A 490 5.20 -36.41 22.04
CA GLU A 490 5.66 -37.71 21.54
C GLU A 490 4.53 -38.74 21.53
N ARG A 491 3.70 -38.79 22.59
CA ARG A 491 2.49 -39.62 22.61
C ARG A 491 1.51 -39.25 21.49
N LEU A 492 1.25 -37.95 21.31
CA LEU A 492 0.34 -37.48 20.24
C LEU A 492 0.89 -37.80 18.85
N ALA A 493 2.19 -37.67 18.63
CA ALA A 493 2.82 -38.01 17.37
C ALA A 493 2.76 -39.52 17.07
N ALA A 494 2.84 -40.37 18.10
CA ALA A 494 2.82 -41.82 18.02
C ALA A 494 1.41 -42.43 17.92
N ASP A 495 0.37 -41.70 18.30
CA ASP A 495 -1.01 -42.18 18.28
C ASP A 495 -1.53 -42.40 16.85
N PRO A 496 -1.82 -43.66 16.44
CA PRO A 496 -2.31 -43.95 15.09
C PRO A 496 -3.76 -43.49 14.86
N ASP A 497 -4.54 -43.30 15.92
CA ASP A 497 -5.94 -42.88 15.83
C ASP A 497 -6.09 -41.36 15.67
N THR A 498 -4.99 -40.61 15.86
CA THR A 498 -4.96 -39.15 15.67
C THR A 498 -4.75 -38.79 14.18
N PRO A 499 -5.45 -37.77 13.63
CA PRO A 499 -5.23 -37.31 12.26
C PRO A 499 -3.79 -36.86 11.97
N SER A 500 -3.29 -37.17 10.77
CA SER A 500 -1.91 -36.86 10.33
C SER A 500 -1.50 -35.40 10.49
N VAL A 501 -2.44 -34.47 10.33
CA VAL A 501 -2.19 -33.02 10.50
C VAL A 501 -1.84 -32.65 11.93
N GLU A 502 -2.53 -33.24 12.91
CA GLU A 502 -2.30 -32.99 14.33
C GLU A 502 -0.99 -33.65 14.80
N ARG A 503 -0.74 -34.88 14.34
CA ARG A 503 0.53 -35.59 14.57
C ARG A 503 1.73 -34.82 14.02
N ALA A 504 1.64 -34.33 12.78
CA ALA A 504 2.69 -33.52 12.17
C ALA A 504 2.89 -32.17 12.87
N SER A 505 1.80 -31.55 13.35
CA SER A 505 1.88 -30.32 14.16
C SER A 505 2.62 -30.57 15.47
N ALA A 506 2.37 -31.70 16.13
CA ALA A 506 3.10 -32.12 17.32
C ALA A 506 4.60 -32.31 17.03
N ILE A 507 4.94 -32.97 15.92
CA ILE A 507 6.33 -33.14 15.47
C ILE A 507 7.04 -31.80 15.22
N ALA A 508 6.39 -30.87 14.53
CA ALA A 508 6.94 -29.54 14.29
C ALA A 508 7.14 -28.75 15.60
N ALA A 509 6.23 -28.91 16.56
CA ALA A 509 6.34 -28.34 17.90
C ALA A 509 7.52 -28.95 18.68
N ILE A 510 7.68 -30.29 18.67
CA ILE A 510 8.82 -30.98 19.28
C ILE A 510 10.14 -30.41 18.73
N ALA A 511 10.27 -30.31 17.41
CA ALA A 511 11.50 -29.86 16.76
C ALA A 511 11.92 -28.45 17.19
N ARG A 512 10.96 -27.53 17.29
CA ARG A 512 11.19 -26.12 17.66
C ARG A 512 11.30 -25.91 19.17
N PHE A 513 11.01 -26.94 19.96
CA PHE A 513 11.05 -26.83 21.41
C PHE A 513 12.50 -26.77 21.92
N PRO A 514 12.82 -25.90 22.90
CA PRO A 514 14.19 -25.75 23.37
C PRO A 514 14.83 -27.06 23.84
N GLY A 515 16.04 -27.35 23.35
CA GLY A 515 16.85 -28.50 23.77
C GLY A 515 16.49 -29.85 23.13
N THR A 516 15.61 -29.87 22.12
CA THR A 516 15.26 -31.11 21.39
C THR A 516 16.41 -31.65 20.55
N GLU A 517 16.77 -32.92 20.72
CA GLU A 517 17.69 -33.64 19.85
C GLU A 517 16.97 -34.23 18.63
N ALA A 518 17.65 -34.25 17.48
CA ALA A 518 17.09 -34.80 16.24
C ALA A 518 16.79 -36.31 16.32
N ALA A 519 17.54 -37.06 17.12
CA ALA A 519 17.34 -38.50 17.32
C ALA A 519 15.90 -38.86 17.70
N ARG A 520 15.21 -37.96 18.41
CA ARG A 520 13.81 -38.14 18.84
C ARG A 520 12.79 -38.06 17.71
N LEU A 521 13.16 -37.47 16.58
CA LEU A 521 12.29 -37.33 15.41
C LEU A 521 12.59 -38.37 14.31
N ARG A 522 13.64 -39.19 14.48
CA ARG A 522 14.11 -40.15 13.47
C ARG A 522 13.07 -41.21 13.13
N SER A 523 12.20 -41.61 14.06
CA SER A 523 11.12 -42.56 13.75
C SER A 523 10.08 -42.01 12.75
N HIS A 524 9.86 -40.69 12.75
CA HIS A 524 8.92 -40.03 11.84
C HIS A 524 9.52 -39.70 10.47
N PHE A 525 10.85 -39.71 10.39
CA PHE A 525 11.59 -39.57 9.14
C PHE A 525 11.21 -40.68 8.16
N THR A 526 11.07 -41.94 8.59
CA THR A 526 10.68 -43.08 7.75
C THR A 526 9.17 -43.36 7.74
N SER A 527 8.33 -42.38 8.12
CA SER A 527 6.89 -42.60 8.12
C SER A 527 6.36 -42.86 6.70
N ASP A 528 5.49 -43.86 6.56
CA ASP A 528 4.79 -44.15 5.31
C ASP A 528 3.84 -43.01 4.90
N ASP A 529 3.39 -42.21 5.88
CA ASP A 529 2.59 -41.01 5.65
C ASP A 529 3.45 -39.86 5.05
N PRO A 530 3.20 -39.45 3.79
CA PRO A 530 3.99 -38.40 3.14
C PRO A 530 3.89 -37.03 3.83
N TYR A 531 2.76 -36.71 4.47
CA TYR A 531 2.56 -35.44 5.14
C TYR A 531 3.39 -35.36 6.42
N ILE A 532 3.31 -36.38 7.28
CA ILE A 532 4.12 -36.49 8.50
C ILE A 532 5.61 -36.47 8.16
N ARG A 533 6.01 -37.24 7.15
CA ARG A 533 7.40 -37.33 6.69
C ARG A 533 7.93 -35.97 6.24
N ARG A 534 7.23 -35.24 5.36
CA ARG A 534 7.67 -33.92 4.85
C ARG A 534 7.74 -32.85 5.93
N VAL A 535 6.77 -32.81 6.86
CA VAL A 535 6.80 -31.88 8.00
C VAL A 535 8.01 -32.19 8.90
N THR A 536 8.27 -33.47 9.16
CA THR A 536 9.46 -33.90 9.92
C THR A 536 10.75 -33.39 9.25
N LEU A 537 10.91 -33.63 7.95
CA LEU A 537 12.08 -33.19 7.17
C LEU A 537 12.28 -31.66 7.23
N THR A 538 11.20 -30.89 7.15
CA THR A 538 11.26 -29.42 7.27
C THR A 538 11.65 -28.96 8.67
N ALA A 539 11.24 -29.71 9.69
CA ALA A 539 11.39 -29.35 11.09
C ALA A 539 12.78 -29.71 11.67
N LEU A 540 13.44 -30.76 11.16
CA LEU A 540 14.74 -31.24 11.63
C LEU A 540 15.82 -30.15 11.88
N PRO A 541 16.03 -29.16 10.99
CA PRO A 541 17.05 -28.12 11.20
C PRO A 541 16.68 -27.04 12.23
N TRP A 542 15.54 -27.20 12.91
CA TRP A 542 15.11 -26.35 14.03
C TRP A 542 15.39 -26.98 15.40
N THR A 543 15.88 -28.22 15.42
CA THR A 543 16.34 -28.93 16.63
C THR A 543 17.63 -28.30 17.19
N ARG A 544 18.07 -28.77 18.36
CA ARG A 544 19.25 -28.29 19.08
C ARG A 544 20.54 -28.37 18.27
N SER A 545 20.68 -29.42 17.46
CA SER A 545 21.89 -29.67 16.66
C SER A 545 21.55 -29.78 15.17
N PRO A 546 21.30 -28.66 14.47
CA PRO A 546 21.02 -28.68 13.04
C PRO A 546 22.15 -29.31 12.22
N GLN A 547 23.38 -29.27 12.72
CA GLN A 547 24.54 -29.87 12.07
C GLN A 547 24.47 -31.40 11.95
N ASP A 548 23.81 -32.08 12.90
CA ASP A 548 23.82 -33.54 12.98
C ASP A 548 22.85 -34.20 11.97
N VAL A 549 21.91 -33.43 11.42
CA VAL A 549 20.86 -33.94 10.52
C VAL A 549 21.21 -33.82 9.04
N LEU A 550 22.29 -33.12 8.68
CA LEU A 550 22.62 -32.90 7.28
C LEU A 550 22.85 -34.21 6.51
N PRO A 551 23.59 -35.23 6.99
CA PRO A 551 23.75 -36.49 6.26
C PRO A 551 22.43 -37.17 5.92
N GLU A 552 21.51 -37.20 6.90
CA GLU A 552 20.18 -37.81 6.75
C GLU A 552 19.33 -37.06 5.73
N LEU A 553 19.40 -35.72 5.73
CA LEU A 553 18.73 -34.89 4.73
C LEU A 553 19.33 -35.13 3.33
N LEU A 554 20.66 -35.13 3.20
CA LEU A 554 21.33 -35.37 1.91
C LEU A 554 21.01 -36.75 1.33
N ALA A 555 20.93 -37.81 2.15
CA ALA A 555 20.54 -39.15 1.69
C ALA A 555 19.12 -39.20 1.06
N ARG A 556 18.28 -38.18 1.30
CA ARG A 556 16.90 -38.11 0.81
C ARG A 556 16.66 -37.09 -0.29
N THR A 557 17.70 -36.43 -0.75
CA THR A 557 17.57 -35.53 -1.90
C THR A 557 17.23 -36.29 -3.19
N GLU A 558 17.27 -37.62 -3.17
CA GLU A 558 16.87 -38.50 -4.26
C GLU A 558 15.42 -39.00 -4.17
N SER A 559 14.68 -38.74 -3.09
CA SER A 559 13.29 -39.17 -2.98
C SER A 559 12.31 -38.12 -3.56
N ASP A 560 11.02 -38.46 -3.61
CA ASP A 560 9.93 -37.52 -3.97
C ASP A 560 9.84 -36.31 -3.02
N ASP A 561 10.53 -36.34 -1.88
CA ASP A 561 10.55 -35.27 -0.88
C ASP A 561 11.70 -34.26 -1.08
N ALA A 562 12.49 -34.41 -2.16
CA ALA A 562 13.66 -33.58 -2.45
C ALA A 562 13.39 -32.07 -2.35
N HIS A 563 12.22 -31.62 -2.82
CA HIS A 563 11.82 -30.20 -2.80
C HIS A 563 11.72 -29.61 -1.38
N VAL A 564 11.41 -30.41 -0.36
CA VAL A 564 11.33 -29.97 1.04
C VAL A 564 12.68 -30.11 1.74
N VAL A 565 13.35 -31.23 1.48
CA VAL A 565 14.64 -31.61 2.07
C VAL A 565 15.72 -30.59 1.76
N ILE A 566 15.74 -30.06 0.54
CA ILE A 566 16.73 -29.10 0.07
C ILE A 566 16.77 -27.84 0.93
N HIS A 567 15.61 -27.24 1.23
CA HIS A 567 15.56 -26.04 2.07
C HIS A 567 16.01 -26.33 3.51
N ALA A 568 15.68 -27.52 4.02
CA ALA A 568 16.11 -27.98 5.33
C ALA A 568 17.64 -28.17 5.39
N ALA A 569 18.22 -28.84 4.39
CA ALA A 569 19.65 -29.08 4.27
C ALA A 569 20.44 -27.76 4.18
N SER A 570 19.95 -26.82 3.37
CA SER A 570 20.52 -25.49 3.22
C SER A 570 20.62 -24.72 4.54
N ARG A 571 19.62 -24.88 5.42
CA ARG A 571 19.64 -24.33 6.77
C ARG A 571 20.61 -25.07 7.69
N ALA A 572 20.55 -26.40 7.72
CA ALA A 572 21.41 -27.25 8.54
C ALA A 572 22.91 -26.98 8.28
N ALA A 573 23.28 -26.84 7.00
CA ALA A 573 24.65 -26.58 6.58
C ALA A 573 25.25 -25.30 7.16
N ARG A 574 24.43 -24.27 7.47
CA ARG A 574 24.91 -23.01 8.09
C ARG A 574 25.51 -23.21 9.49
N PHE A 575 25.26 -24.36 10.11
CA PHE A 575 25.74 -24.69 11.46
C PHE A 575 26.92 -25.68 11.44
N ILE A 576 27.39 -26.07 10.26
CA ILE A 576 28.53 -26.99 10.10
C ILE A 576 29.77 -26.17 9.72
N PRO A 577 30.95 -26.45 10.31
CA PRO A 577 32.20 -25.84 9.89
C PRO A 577 32.43 -26.04 8.37
N PRO A 578 32.77 -24.99 7.60
CA PRO A 578 32.93 -25.10 6.16
C PRO A 578 33.87 -26.23 5.71
N SER A 579 34.96 -26.51 6.44
CA SER A 579 35.90 -27.60 6.15
C SER A 579 35.30 -29.01 6.21
N ALA A 580 34.27 -29.23 7.04
CA ALA A 580 33.60 -30.52 7.17
C ALA A 580 32.55 -30.75 6.07
N LEU A 581 31.96 -29.68 5.53
CA LEU A 581 30.94 -29.76 4.47
C LEU A 581 31.48 -30.40 3.18
N THR A 582 32.78 -30.23 2.86
CA THR A 582 33.39 -30.79 1.65
C THR A 582 33.23 -32.30 1.57
N ALA A 583 33.53 -33.01 2.67
CA ALA A 583 33.43 -34.47 2.71
C ALA A 583 31.97 -34.94 2.59
N MET A 584 31.03 -34.18 3.17
CA MET A 584 29.60 -34.52 3.17
C MET A 584 28.92 -34.28 1.82
N LEU A 585 29.33 -33.26 1.08
CA LEU A 585 28.68 -32.87 -0.19
C LEU A 585 29.32 -33.54 -1.41
N ARG A 586 30.57 -34.03 -1.32
CA ARG A 586 31.26 -34.69 -2.44
C ARG A 586 30.45 -35.87 -3.05
N PRO A 587 29.88 -36.80 -2.27
CA PRO A 587 29.06 -37.89 -2.83
C PRO A 587 27.79 -37.36 -3.52
N VAL A 588 27.15 -36.36 -2.92
CA VAL A 588 25.92 -35.75 -3.46
C VAL A 588 26.17 -35.10 -4.81
N LEU A 589 27.34 -34.49 -5.00
CA LEU A 589 27.72 -33.87 -6.26
C LEU A 589 28.08 -34.86 -7.36
N ALA A 590 28.71 -35.99 -7.00
CA ALA A 590 29.12 -37.04 -7.92
C ALA A 590 27.91 -37.84 -8.43
N ASP A 591 27.14 -38.43 -7.50
CA ASP A 591 26.17 -39.48 -7.84
C ASP A 591 24.70 -39.05 -7.62
N GLY A 592 24.46 -37.88 -7.05
CA GLY A 592 23.11 -37.43 -6.65
C GLY A 592 22.15 -37.10 -7.81
N LYS A 593 20.84 -37.13 -7.54
CA LYS A 593 19.85 -36.56 -8.49
C LYS A 593 20.12 -35.08 -8.78
N ILE A 594 19.68 -34.60 -9.95
CA ILE A 594 19.89 -33.22 -10.43
C ILE A 594 19.50 -32.17 -9.38
N THR A 595 18.33 -32.33 -8.75
CA THR A 595 17.82 -31.40 -7.72
C THR A 595 18.75 -31.33 -6.50
N ALA A 596 19.31 -32.47 -6.08
CA ALA A 596 20.30 -32.57 -5.00
C ALA A 596 21.59 -31.84 -5.34
N ARG A 597 22.12 -32.13 -6.54
CA ARG A 597 23.38 -31.57 -7.05
C ARG A 597 23.31 -30.04 -7.14
N LYS A 598 22.20 -29.49 -7.67
CA LYS A 598 21.95 -28.04 -7.73
C LYS A 598 22.04 -27.37 -6.37
N GLU A 599 21.41 -27.97 -5.35
CA GLU A 599 21.44 -27.40 -4.01
C GLU A 599 22.80 -27.61 -3.32
N GLY A 600 23.44 -28.76 -3.51
CA GLY A 600 24.79 -29.02 -2.99
C GLY A 600 25.79 -27.95 -3.44
N VAL A 601 25.75 -27.56 -4.71
CA VAL A 601 26.55 -26.44 -5.26
C VAL A 601 26.26 -25.13 -4.53
N ARG A 602 24.98 -24.78 -4.32
CA ARG A 602 24.60 -23.55 -3.61
C ARG A 602 25.06 -23.57 -2.16
N ILE A 603 24.94 -24.71 -1.48
CA ILE A 603 25.41 -24.88 -0.10
C ILE A 603 26.93 -24.70 -0.02
N LEU A 604 27.71 -25.32 -0.91
CA LEU A 604 29.17 -25.20 -0.94
C LEU A 604 29.62 -23.74 -1.05
N LEU A 605 29.08 -23.03 -2.04
CA LEU A 605 29.50 -21.67 -2.35
C LEU A 605 29.01 -20.67 -1.28
N ARG A 606 27.73 -20.74 -0.90
CA ARG A 606 27.16 -19.85 0.12
C ARG A 606 27.86 -19.95 1.47
N ASN A 607 28.35 -21.13 1.85
CA ASN A 607 29.08 -21.34 3.10
C ASN A 607 30.60 -21.21 2.96
N ARG A 608 31.12 -20.82 1.77
CA ARG A 608 32.55 -20.62 1.48
C ARG A 608 33.42 -21.82 1.88
N VAL A 609 32.98 -23.02 1.47
CA VAL A 609 33.64 -24.28 1.78
C VAL A 609 35.05 -24.35 1.17
N PRO A 610 36.11 -24.73 1.94
CA PRO A 610 37.46 -24.87 1.40
C PRO A 610 37.52 -25.88 0.24
N GLY A 611 38.19 -25.51 -0.85
CA GLY A 611 38.27 -26.32 -2.08
C GLY A 611 36.96 -26.38 -2.89
N ALA A 612 35.91 -25.65 -2.50
CA ALA A 612 34.65 -25.64 -3.24
C ALA A 612 34.80 -25.15 -4.68
N LEU A 613 35.71 -24.20 -4.92
CA LEU A 613 35.98 -23.65 -6.25
C LEU A 613 36.59 -24.70 -7.19
N ASP A 614 37.52 -25.52 -6.70
CA ASP A 614 38.10 -26.61 -7.50
C ASP A 614 37.03 -27.67 -7.82
N ILE A 615 36.14 -27.94 -6.88
CA ILE A 615 35.02 -28.87 -7.06
C ILE A 615 34.04 -28.36 -8.13
N ILE A 616 33.64 -27.08 -8.05
CA ILE A 616 32.73 -26.52 -9.06
C ILE A 616 33.43 -26.31 -10.40
N ALA A 617 34.76 -26.10 -10.43
CA ALA A 617 35.54 -26.05 -11.66
C ALA A 617 35.50 -27.41 -12.38
N ALA A 618 35.80 -28.49 -11.66
CA ALA A 618 35.75 -29.84 -12.22
C ALA A 618 34.33 -30.22 -12.68
N ALA A 619 33.31 -29.90 -11.89
CA ALA A 619 31.91 -30.14 -12.28
C ALA A 619 31.47 -29.27 -13.47
N TRP A 620 32.03 -28.06 -13.62
CA TRP A 620 31.77 -27.22 -14.77
C TRP A 620 32.42 -27.77 -16.04
N ASP A 621 33.65 -28.26 -15.94
CA ASP A 621 34.45 -28.77 -17.06
C ASP A 621 34.03 -30.19 -17.51
N ASP A 622 33.21 -30.88 -16.71
CA ASP A 622 32.64 -32.19 -17.04
C ASP A 622 31.65 -32.09 -18.23
N PRO A 623 31.93 -32.74 -19.38
CA PRO A 623 31.08 -32.68 -20.58
C PRO A 623 29.71 -33.34 -20.36
N ASP A 624 29.59 -34.29 -19.43
CA ASP A 624 28.34 -34.99 -19.11
C ASP A 624 27.54 -34.28 -18.00
N GLN A 625 27.99 -33.10 -17.55
CA GLN A 625 27.30 -32.35 -16.52
C GLN A 625 25.94 -31.82 -16.98
N HIS A 626 24.88 -32.24 -16.28
CA HIS A 626 23.52 -31.80 -16.54
C HIS A 626 23.35 -30.26 -16.52
N ARG A 627 22.64 -29.71 -17.52
CA ARG A 627 22.44 -28.26 -17.75
C ARG A 627 21.97 -27.47 -16.52
N ASP A 628 21.03 -28.01 -15.75
CA ASP A 628 20.49 -27.34 -14.57
C ASP A 628 21.50 -27.20 -13.43
N VAL A 629 22.44 -28.14 -13.32
CA VAL A 629 23.53 -28.09 -12.33
C VAL A 629 24.55 -27.05 -12.78
N ARG A 630 24.92 -27.02 -14.07
CA ARG A 630 25.73 -25.92 -14.64
C ARG A 630 25.07 -24.56 -14.40
N ALA A 631 23.75 -24.44 -14.59
CA ALA A 631 23.03 -23.22 -14.29
C ALA A 631 23.09 -22.83 -12.80
N ALA A 632 22.99 -23.80 -11.88
CA ALA A 632 23.16 -23.55 -10.46
C ALA A 632 24.59 -23.10 -10.10
N ILE A 633 25.62 -23.69 -10.74
CA ILE A 633 27.03 -23.30 -10.60
C ILE A 633 27.21 -21.85 -11.06
N ALA A 634 26.78 -21.51 -12.28
CA ALA A 634 26.89 -20.14 -12.81
C ALA A 634 26.16 -19.12 -11.92
N SER A 635 24.95 -19.45 -11.46
CA SER A 635 24.16 -18.58 -10.58
C SER A 635 24.85 -18.30 -9.23
N ALA A 636 25.44 -19.33 -8.62
CA ALA A 636 26.09 -19.21 -7.33
C ALA A 636 27.51 -18.61 -7.44
N ALA A 637 28.21 -18.77 -8.57
CA ALA A 637 29.53 -18.20 -8.81
C ALA A 637 29.55 -16.65 -8.76
N ARG A 638 28.39 -15.99 -8.96
CA ARG A 638 28.26 -14.52 -8.91
C ARG A 638 28.70 -13.89 -7.59
N GLU A 639 28.59 -14.60 -6.48
CA GLU A 639 29.00 -14.13 -5.15
C GLU A 639 30.51 -14.34 -4.88
N HIS A 640 31.26 -14.90 -5.84
CA HIS A 640 32.66 -15.30 -5.69
C HIS A 640 33.59 -14.65 -6.73
N LEU A 641 33.28 -13.45 -7.21
CA LEU A 641 34.02 -12.76 -8.27
C LEU A 641 35.50 -12.50 -7.95
N GLN A 642 35.92 -12.57 -6.69
CA GLN A 642 37.34 -12.50 -6.31
C GLN A 642 38.17 -13.71 -6.77
N GLU A 643 37.52 -14.80 -7.15
CA GLU A 643 38.16 -16.07 -7.47
C GLU A 643 38.30 -16.24 -8.99
N PRO A 644 39.50 -16.54 -9.53
CA PRO A 644 39.71 -16.70 -10.97
C PRO A 644 38.80 -17.77 -11.60
N VAL A 645 38.51 -18.85 -10.88
CA VAL A 645 37.61 -19.92 -11.32
C VAL A 645 36.19 -19.41 -11.56
N ALA A 646 35.65 -18.63 -10.62
CA ALA A 646 34.30 -18.08 -10.75
C ALA A 646 34.22 -17.10 -11.93
N GLN A 647 35.27 -16.30 -12.14
CA GLN A 647 35.38 -15.40 -13.29
C GLN A 647 35.36 -16.17 -14.62
N ARG A 648 36.12 -17.27 -14.72
CA ARG A 648 36.11 -18.17 -15.89
C ARG A 648 34.73 -18.74 -16.14
N ILE A 649 34.11 -19.33 -15.12
CA ILE A 649 32.77 -19.94 -15.21
C ILE A 649 31.73 -18.94 -15.72
N LEU A 650 31.74 -17.71 -15.18
CA LEU A 650 30.78 -16.69 -15.61
C LEU A 650 31.04 -16.21 -17.04
N ALA A 651 32.30 -16.12 -17.47
CA ALA A 651 32.67 -15.79 -18.84
C ALA A 651 32.22 -16.86 -19.84
N GLU A 652 32.43 -18.13 -19.51
CA GLU A 652 31.96 -19.27 -20.32
C GLU A 652 30.43 -19.38 -20.31
N ALA A 653 29.78 -19.16 -19.16
CA ALA A 653 28.32 -19.12 -19.05
C ALA A 653 27.72 -18.02 -19.94
N ALA A 654 28.35 -16.85 -20.01
CA ALA A 654 27.92 -15.75 -20.86
C ALA A 654 28.00 -16.07 -22.37
N GLN A 655 28.92 -16.96 -22.79
CA GLN A 655 29.03 -17.47 -24.17
C GLN A 655 28.20 -18.72 -24.43
N GLY A 656 27.69 -19.34 -23.36
CA GLY A 656 26.99 -20.60 -23.42
C GLY A 656 25.56 -20.48 -23.95
N PRO A 657 24.82 -21.61 -23.99
CA PRO A 657 23.41 -21.62 -24.35
C PRO A 657 22.57 -20.74 -23.40
N ARG A 658 21.38 -20.34 -23.87
CA ARG A 658 20.48 -19.38 -23.22
C ARG A 658 20.29 -19.61 -21.71
N ASP A 659 20.14 -20.87 -21.29
CA ASP A 659 19.84 -21.24 -19.91
C ASP A 659 20.99 -20.89 -18.95
N LEU A 660 22.24 -20.91 -19.44
CA LEU A 660 23.45 -20.55 -18.71
C LEU A 660 23.71 -19.04 -18.77
N ALA A 661 23.59 -18.44 -19.96
CA ALA A 661 23.81 -17.02 -20.16
C ALA A 661 22.89 -16.17 -19.27
N ARG A 662 21.62 -16.56 -19.14
CA ARG A 662 20.65 -15.89 -18.25
C ARG A 662 21.04 -15.91 -16.77
N GLN A 663 21.86 -16.87 -16.32
CA GLN A 663 22.29 -16.91 -14.91
C GLN A 663 23.20 -15.73 -14.56
N VAL A 664 23.88 -15.12 -15.54
CA VAL A 664 24.75 -13.95 -15.34
C VAL A 664 23.93 -12.68 -15.01
N LEU A 665 22.67 -12.57 -15.45
CA LEU A 665 21.93 -11.29 -15.42
C LEU A 665 21.33 -10.91 -14.06
N GLY A 666 21.24 -11.84 -13.11
CA GLY A 666 20.44 -11.66 -11.88
C GLY A 666 21.12 -10.91 -10.72
N THR A 667 22.26 -10.24 -10.94
CA THR A 667 22.92 -9.44 -9.90
C THR A 667 22.96 -7.97 -10.31
N PRO A 668 22.33 -7.04 -9.57
CA PRO A 668 22.42 -5.62 -9.88
C PRO A 668 23.80 -5.04 -9.51
N PRO A 669 24.23 -3.91 -10.11
CA PRO A 669 25.56 -3.34 -9.86
C PRO A 669 25.89 -3.11 -8.38
N MET A 670 24.88 -2.72 -7.59
CA MET A 670 25.05 -2.45 -6.16
C MET A 670 25.35 -3.72 -5.34
N HIS A 671 25.08 -4.92 -5.87
CA HIS A 671 25.42 -6.19 -5.22
C HIS A 671 26.80 -6.72 -5.63
N VAL A 672 27.47 -6.09 -6.60
CA VAL A 672 28.84 -6.42 -7.01
C VAL A 672 29.83 -5.48 -6.36
N GLU A 673 30.93 -6.04 -5.81
CA GLU A 673 32.03 -5.25 -5.27
C GLU A 673 32.58 -4.30 -6.34
N GLU A 674 32.91 -3.08 -5.95
CA GLU A 674 33.29 -1.99 -6.86
C GLU A 674 34.39 -2.38 -7.86
N ARG A 675 35.45 -3.04 -7.38
CA ARG A 675 36.58 -3.52 -8.19
C ARG A 675 36.21 -4.52 -9.30
N PHE A 676 35.04 -5.18 -9.21
CA PHE A 676 34.58 -6.16 -10.20
C PHE A 676 33.46 -5.66 -11.09
N ARG A 677 32.94 -4.44 -10.88
CA ARG A 677 31.78 -3.93 -11.64
C ARG A 677 32.06 -3.84 -13.14
N ALA A 678 33.22 -3.33 -13.55
CA ALA A 678 33.59 -3.26 -14.97
C ALA A 678 33.65 -4.63 -15.63
N ARG A 679 34.31 -5.59 -14.97
CA ARG A 679 34.35 -6.97 -15.48
C ARG A 679 32.96 -7.59 -15.59
N TYR A 680 32.11 -7.40 -14.58
CA TYR A 680 30.77 -7.97 -14.57
C TYR A 680 29.86 -7.29 -15.61
N ALA A 681 30.00 -5.98 -15.80
CA ALA A 681 29.33 -5.23 -16.86
C ALA A 681 29.66 -5.79 -18.25
N GLY A 682 30.94 -6.11 -18.50
CA GLY A 682 31.38 -6.78 -19.72
C GLY A 682 30.68 -8.12 -19.96
N LEU A 683 30.46 -8.92 -18.92
CA LEU A 683 29.70 -10.19 -19.02
C LEU A 683 28.23 -9.96 -19.38
N VAL A 684 27.58 -8.94 -18.79
CA VAL A 684 26.18 -8.60 -19.10
C VAL A 684 26.05 -8.12 -20.55
N LEU A 685 26.99 -7.27 -21.00
CA LEU A 685 27.05 -6.84 -22.40
C LEU A 685 27.27 -8.02 -23.36
N GLN A 686 28.11 -8.97 -22.96
CA GLN A 686 28.37 -10.18 -23.74
C GLN A 686 27.12 -11.04 -23.90
N VAL A 687 26.31 -11.22 -22.85
CA VAL A 687 25.01 -11.92 -22.97
C VAL A 687 24.05 -11.16 -23.90
N ALA A 688 24.03 -9.83 -23.85
CA ALA A 688 23.21 -9.02 -24.74
C ALA A 688 23.64 -9.10 -26.22
N ARG A 689 24.89 -9.50 -26.49
CA ARG A 689 25.42 -9.76 -27.85
C ARG A 689 25.27 -11.23 -28.29
N SER A 690 24.60 -12.06 -27.49
CA SER A 690 24.35 -13.46 -27.86
C SER A 690 23.47 -13.56 -29.11
N GLY A 691 23.76 -14.54 -29.97
CA GLY A 691 22.90 -14.89 -31.11
C GLY A 691 21.59 -15.56 -30.73
N ASP A 692 21.40 -15.94 -29.46
CA ASP A 692 20.14 -16.48 -28.95
C ASP A 692 19.16 -15.34 -28.59
N PRO A 693 17.98 -15.25 -29.25
CA PRO A 693 17.04 -14.15 -29.02
C PRO A 693 16.52 -14.04 -27.58
N GLU A 694 16.26 -15.17 -26.90
CA GLU A 694 15.74 -15.17 -25.52
C GLU A 694 16.79 -14.68 -24.51
N ALA A 695 18.06 -15.07 -24.69
CA ALA A 695 19.16 -14.62 -23.85
C ALA A 695 19.38 -13.11 -24.00
N ARG A 696 19.36 -12.61 -25.24
CA ARG A 696 19.50 -11.19 -25.55
C ARG A 696 18.33 -10.37 -25.00
N GLU A 697 17.09 -10.80 -25.23
CA GLU A 697 15.89 -10.11 -24.74
C GLU A 697 15.90 -9.97 -23.21
N ALA A 698 16.38 -11.00 -22.49
CA ALA A 698 16.54 -10.94 -21.04
C ALA A 698 17.64 -9.96 -20.58
N ALA A 699 18.69 -9.76 -21.37
CA ALA A 699 19.87 -8.97 -21.01
C ALA A 699 19.73 -7.47 -21.31
N VAL A 700 19.13 -7.11 -22.45
CA VAL A 700 19.03 -5.72 -22.93
C VAL A 700 18.47 -4.75 -21.87
N PRO A 701 17.37 -5.07 -21.15
CA PRO A 701 16.85 -4.17 -20.11
C PRO A 701 17.82 -3.90 -18.96
N ALA A 702 18.77 -4.80 -18.69
CA ALA A 702 19.73 -4.67 -17.60
C ALA A 702 20.93 -3.76 -17.97
N LEU A 703 21.19 -3.52 -19.26
CA LEU A 703 22.40 -2.83 -19.73
C LEU A 703 22.52 -1.40 -19.19
N ALA A 704 21.42 -0.66 -19.09
CA ALA A 704 21.46 0.73 -18.63
C ALA A 704 22.07 0.90 -17.24
N ALA A 705 21.78 -0.04 -16.33
CA ALA A 705 22.34 -0.01 -14.98
C ALA A 705 23.87 -0.26 -14.97
N TRP A 706 24.41 -0.90 -16.00
CA TRP A 706 25.82 -1.28 -16.11
C TRP A 706 26.66 -0.32 -16.98
N ALA A 707 26.04 0.55 -17.76
CA ALA A 707 26.71 1.50 -18.66
C ALA A 707 27.87 2.31 -18.02
N PRO A 708 27.83 2.75 -16.75
CA PRO A 708 28.94 3.46 -16.14
C PRO A 708 30.24 2.66 -16.02
N TRP A 709 30.17 1.33 -16.10
CA TRP A 709 31.32 0.44 -15.96
C TRP A 709 31.69 -0.29 -17.25
N GLU A 710 30.90 -0.15 -18.31
CA GLU A 710 31.18 -0.71 -19.64
C GLU A 710 30.80 0.31 -20.73
N PRO A 711 31.75 1.15 -21.19
CA PRO A 711 31.50 2.22 -22.16
C PRO A 711 31.00 1.74 -23.52
N GLY A 712 31.15 0.45 -23.86
CA GLY A 712 30.62 -0.12 -25.10
C GLY A 712 29.10 -0.34 -25.09
N ILE A 713 28.42 -0.17 -23.95
CA ILE A 713 26.98 -0.40 -23.81
C ILE A 713 26.13 0.56 -24.66
N PRO A 714 26.31 1.90 -24.60
CA PRO A 714 25.54 2.82 -25.44
C PRO A 714 25.63 2.50 -26.94
N ALA A 715 26.83 2.21 -27.44
CA ALA A 715 27.04 1.84 -28.85
C ALA A 715 26.32 0.54 -29.22
N ALA A 716 26.34 -0.47 -28.34
CA ALA A 716 25.61 -1.71 -28.55
C ALA A 716 24.09 -1.51 -28.57
N LEU A 717 23.57 -0.67 -27.67
CA LEU A 717 22.15 -0.32 -27.63
C LEU A 717 21.74 0.46 -28.89
N ALA A 718 22.56 1.43 -29.32
CA ALA A 718 22.34 2.19 -30.56
C ALA A 718 22.28 1.26 -31.78
N GLY A 719 23.20 0.30 -31.90
CA GLY A 719 23.18 -0.69 -32.99
C GLY A 719 21.90 -1.52 -33.02
N LEU A 720 21.37 -1.95 -31.86
CA LEU A 720 20.07 -2.66 -31.81
C LEU A 720 18.88 -1.77 -32.20
N ILE A 721 19.01 -0.45 -32.05
CA ILE A 721 17.97 0.52 -32.43
C ILE A 721 18.04 0.84 -33.92
N THR A 722 19.22 0.86 -34.53
CA THR A 722 19.38 1.16 -35.96
C THR A 722 19.34 -0.07 -36.86
N ASP A 723 19.52 -1.28 -36.32
CA ASP A 723 19.34 -2.55 -37.04
C ASP A 723 17.86 -2.76 -37.40
N LEU A 724 17.50 -2.36 -38.62
CA LEU A 724 16.13 -2.47 -39.12
C LEU A 724 15.73 -3.91 -39.45
N ASP A 725 16.64 -4.87 -39.56
CA ASP A 725 16.28 -6.25 -39.84
C ASP A 725 15.72 -6.96 -38.60
N GLU A 726 16.14 -6.54 -37.40
CA GLU A 726 15.69 -7.13 -36.14
C GLU A 726 14.43 -6.47 -35.54
N THR A 727 13.42 -7.26 -35.17
CA THR A 727 12.14 -6.72 -34.66
C THR A 727 12.01 -6.73 -33.13
N GLY A 728 12.72 -7.62 -32.43
CA GLY A 728 12.50 -7.91 -31.01
C GLY A 728 13.10 -6.89 -30.03
N PRO A 729 14.44 -6.68 -30.02
CA PRO A 729 15.10 -6.04 -28.88
C PRO A 729 15.04 -4.51 -28.87
N TRP A 730 14.74 -3.87 -30.01
CA TRP A 730 14.95 -2.43 -30.21
C TRP A 730 14.18 -1.54 -29.21
N ARG A 731 12.95 -1.91 -28.80
CA ARG A 731 12.18 -1.10 -27.82
C ARG A 731 12.80 -1.14 -26.43
N ALA A 732 13.30 -2.31 -26.02
CA ALA A 732 14.01 -2.44 -24.76
C ALA A 732 15.36 -1.71 -24.83
N ALA A 733 16.04 -1.79 -25.97
CA ALA A 733 17.31 -1.11 -26.20
C ALA A 733 17.14 0.41 -26.17
N LEU A 734 16.08 0.94 -26.81
CA LEU A 734 15.73 2.35 -26.79
C LEU A 734 15.50 2.87 -25.36
N ARG A 735 14.66 2.19 -24.57
CA ARG A 735 14.43 2.58 -23.16
C ARG A 735 15.71 2.53 -22.34
N ALA A 736 16.54 1.51 -22.56
CA ALA A 736 17.83 1.40 -21.89
C ALA A 736 18.80 2.53 -22.28
N LEU A 737 18.87 2.89 -23.58
CA LEU A 737 19.75 3.97 -24.06
C LEU A 737 19.29 5.33 -23.56
N VAL A 738 17.98 5.62 -23.57
CA VAL A 738 17.43 6.84 -22.97
C VAL A 738 17.76 6.91 -21.47
N THR A 739 17.72 5.78 -20.77
CA THR A 739 18.13 5.71 -19.35
C THR A 739 19.63 6.00 -19.17
N CYS A 740 20.50 5.50 -20.08
CA CYS A 740 21.92 5.85 -20.09
C CYS A 740 22.14 7.35 -20.28
N VAL A 741 21.49 7.95 -21.29
CA VAL A 741 21.63 9.38 -21.63
C VAL A 741 21.10 10.24 -20.50
N GLY A 742 19.97 9.85 -19.92
CA GLY A 742 19.43 10.48 -18.71
C GLY A 742 20.40 10.42 -17.52
N GLY A 743 21.23 9.37 -17.44
CA GLY A 743 22.33 9.23 -16.48
C GLY A 743 23.65 9.92 -16.87
N GLY A 744 23.71 10.61 -18.02
CA GLY A 744 24.88 11.34 -18.50
C GLY A 744 25.83 10.56 -19.41
N ILE A 745 25.43 9.40 -19.94
CA ILE A 745 26.28 8.51 -20.74
C ILE A 745 25.58 8.17 -22.06
N GLY A 746 26.28 8.20 -23.19
CA GLY A 746 25.74 7.69 -24.47
C GLY A 746 25.01 8.73 -25.33
N ALA A 747 25.17 10.03 -25.05
CA ALA A 747 24.49 11.09 -25.78
C ALA A 747 24.88 11.13 -27.27
N GLY A 748 26.16 10.92 -27.58
CA GLY A 748 26.64 10.89 -28.97
C GLY A 748 26.08 9.69 -29.76
N GLU A 749 26.07 8.51 -29.15
CA GLU A 749 25.51 7.29 -29.73
C GLU A 749 24.00 7.40 -29.95
N PHE A 750 23.29 8.06 -29.03
CA PHE A 750 21.87 8.29 -29.17
C PHE A 750 21.53 9.29 -30.29
N GLY A 751 22.29 10.38 -30.40
CA GLY A 751 22.16 11.35 -31.50
C GLY A 751 22.52 10.74 -32.86
N ALA A 752 23.58 9.93 -32.92
CA ALA A 752 23.96 9.19 -34.12
C ALA A 752 22.88 8.20 -34.55
N ALA A 753 22.28 7.46 -33.61
CA ALA A 753 21.16 6.56 -33.90
C ALA A 753 19.94 7.31 -34.44
N ALA A 754 19.61 8.48 -33.88
CA ALA A 754 18.54 9.32 -34.39
C ALA A 754 18.83 9.81 -35.81
N ALA A 755 20.06 10.27 -36.07
CA ALA A 755 20.50 10.72 -37.40
C ALA A 755 20.46 9.57 -38.44
N GLU A 756 20.92 8.38 -38.07
CA GLU A 756 20.92 7.20 -38.94
C GLU A 756 19.50 6.77 -39.29
N LEU A 757 18.59 6.71 -38.31
CA LEU A 757 17.19 6.41 -38.57
C LEU A 757 16.51 7.49 -39.43
N ALA A 758 16.87 8.77 -39.24
CA ALA A 758 16.33 9.88 -40.04
C ALA A 758 16.84 9.88 -41.49
N ALA A 759 18.04 9.36 -41.72
CA ALA A 759 18.63 9.20 -43.05
C ALA A 759 18.21 7.90 -43.75
N ALA A 760 17.63 6.93 -43.03
CA ALA A 760 17.18 5.67 -43.59
C ALA A 760 16.04 5.88 -44.61
N PRO A 761 16.00 5.09 -45.71
CA PRO A 761 14.94 5.21 -46.69
C PRO A 761 13.57 4.86 -46.07
N PRO A 762 12.46 5.44 -46.57
CA PRO A 762 11.10 5.10 -46.14
C PRO A 762 10.69 3.75 -46.74
N ALA A 763 11.37 2.67 -46.33
CA ALA A 763 11.18 1.32 -46.82
C ALA A 763 11.37 0.29 -45.69
N PRO A 764 10.70 -0.88 -45.77
CA PRO A 764 9.57 -1.16 -46.65
C PRO A 764 8.37 -0.24 -46.35
N ASP A 765 7.56 0.04 -47.36
CA ASP A 765 6.38 0.92 -47.29
C ASP A 765 5.13 0.06 -47.54
N ALA A 766 4.33 -0.12 -46.48
CA ALA A 766 3.11 -0.93 -46.45
C ALA A 766 3.27 -2.39 -46.93
N ASP A 767 4.38 -3.06 -46.60
CA ASP A 767 4.56 -4.49 -46.86
C ASP A 767 3.85 -5.36 -45.80
N HIS A 768 3.52 -6.61 -46.14
CA HIS A 768 2.69 -7.51 -45.33
C HIS A 768 3.24 -7.77 -43.92
N GLU A 769 4.57 -7.82 -43.78
CA GLU A 769 5.23 -8.08 -42.48
C GLU A 769 5.82 -6.83 -41.83
N ARG A 770 6.07 -5.75 -42.60
CA ARG A 770 6.91 -4.62 -42.20
C ARG A 770 6.45 -3.32 -42.87
N ASP A 771 6.43 -2.23 -42.11
CA ASP A 771 6.03 -0.92 -42.61
C ASP A 771 6.81 0.20 -41.91
N LEU A 772 7.49 1.04 -42.69
CA LEU A 772 8.25 2.23 -42.28
C LEU A 772 9.03 2.06 -40.95
N PRO A 773 9.87 1.01 -40.80
CA PRO A 773 10.44 0.68 -39.50
C PRO A 773 11.34 1.78 -38.94
N ALA A 774 12.10 2.50 -39.78
CA ALA A 774 12.92 3.61 -39.33
C ALA A 774 12.06 4.75 -38.73
N PHE A 775 10.96 5.11 -39.40
CA PHE A 775 10.03 6.12 -38.92
C PHE A 775 9.30 5.70 -37.63
N GLN A 776 8.88 4.43 -37.52
CA GLN A 776 8.28 3.92 -36.28
C GLN A 776 9.26 3.99 -35.10
N ARG A 777 10.54 3.69 -35.34
CA ARG A 777 11.58 3.79 -34.31
C ARG A 777 11.91 5.23 -33.93
N LEU A 778 11.96 6.16 -34.89
CA LEU A 778 12.10 7.60 -34.62
C LEU A 778 10.94 8.15 -33.80
N THR A 779 9.71 7.76 -34.14
CA THR A 779 8.51 8.18 -33.39
C THR A 779 8.57 7.66 -31.96
N ALA A 780 8.90 6.37 -31.79
CA ALA A 780 9.09 5.78 -30.46
C ALA A 780 10.26 6.44 -29.69
N LEU A 781 11.33 6.83 -30.38
CA LEU A 781 12.47 7.53 -29.82
C LEU A 781 12.07 8.91 -29.29
N ALA A 782 11.37 9.72 -30.09
CA ALA A 782 10.84 11.00 -29.64
C ALA A 782 9.91 10.84 -28.43
N GLY A 783 9.02 9.85 -28.46
CA GLY A 783 8.16 9.49 -27.33
C GLY A 783 8.94 9.12 -26.07
N ALA A 784 9.98 8.28 -26.19
CA ALA A 784 10.80 7.87 -25.06
C ALA A 784 11.60 9.05 -24.45
N VAL A 785 12.09 9.98 -25.28
CA VAL A 785 12.76 11.21 -24.79
C VAL A 785 11.76 12.10 -24.06
N ARG A 786 10.56 12.28 -24.62
CA ARG A 786 9.48 13.05 -23.98
C ARG A 786 9.10 12.46 -22.62
N GLU A 787 8.91 11.15 -22.52
CA GLU A 787 8.63 10.45 -21.26
C GLU A 787 9.78 10.62 -20.24
N ALA A 788 11.03 10.52 -20.69
CA ALA A 788 12.19 10.73 -19.82
C ALA A 788 12.26 12.17 -19.29
N ALA A 789 11.72 13.14 -20.02
CA ALA A 789 11.67 14.55 -19.61
C ALA A 789 10.67 14.86 -18.49
N VAL A 790 9.91 13.88 -18.01
CA VAL A 790 9.25 13.97 -16.70
C VAL A 790 10.28 14.23 -15.61
N ASN A 791 11.48 13.67 -15.75
CA ASN A 791 12.64 14.05 -14.95
C ASN A 791 13.42 15.13 -15.72
N ARG A 792 13.36 16.38 -15.25
CA ARG A 792 13.91 17.54 -15.96
C ARG A 792 15.37 17.36 -16.38
N THR A 793 16.24 16.96 -15.45
CA THR A 793 17.67 16.80 -15.74
C THR A 793 17.97 15.65 -16.70
N ALA A 794 17.30 14.51 -16.52
CA ALA A 794 17.48 13.36 -17.41
C ALA A 794 16.94 13.64 -18.82
N GLY A 795 15.77 14.28 -18.90
CA GLY A 795 15.15 14.74 -20.13
C GLY A 795 16.01 15.70 -20.92
N GLU A 796 16.54 16.74 -20.28
CA GLU A 796 17.37 17.75 -20.96
C GLU A 796 18.56 17.14 -21.68
N ARG A 797 19.22 16.15 -21.07
CA ARG A 797 20.33 15.43 -21.71
C ARG A 797 19.86 14.66 -22.93
N ALA A 798 18.71 13.98 -22.83
CA ALA A 798 18.13 13.21 -23.91
C ALA A 798 17.61 14.10 -25.05
N VAL A 799 16.99 15.23 -24.75
CA VAL A 799 16.52 16.23 -25.72
C VAL A 799 17.70 16.83 -26.47
N ARG A 800 18.74 17.29 -25.78
CA ARG A 800 19.96 17.83 -26.42
C ARG A 800 20.66 16.81 -27.30
N ALA A 801 20.66 15.54 -26.89
CA ALA A 801 21.31 14.47 -27.65
C ALA A 801 20.67 14.24 -29.03
N VAL A 802 19.39 14.57 -29.23
CA VAL A 802 18.67 14.38 -30.51
C VAL A 802 18.37 15.68 -31.23
N GLU A 803 18.83 16.81 -30.70
CA GLU A 803 18.62 18.13 -31.28
C GLU A 803 19.25 18.21 -32.68
N GLY A 804 18.47 18.65 -33.67
CA GLY A 804 18.91 18.72 -35.07
C GLY A 804 18.97 17.39 -35.82
N HIS A 805 18.63 16.26 -35.18
CA HIS A 805 18.65 14.93 -35.80
C HIS A 805 17.25 14.39 -36.14
N LEU A 806 16.19 14.99 -35.61
CA LEU A 806 14.81 14.57 -35.85
C LEU A 806 14.19 15.29 -37.06
N PRO A 807 13.30 14.62 -37.82
CA PRO A 807 12.46 15.27 -38.84
C PRO A 807 11.65 16.44 -38.24
N GLY A 808 11.41 17.48 -39.04
CA GLY A 808 10.79 18.75 -38.60
C GLY A 808 9.55 18.62 -37.71
N PRO A 809 8.53 17.81 -38.08
CA PRO A 809 7.35 17.60 -37.25
C PRO A 809 7.67 16.96 -35.89
N LEU A 810 8.44 15.87 -35.87
CA LEU A 810 8.83 15.17 -34.62
C LEU A 810 9.74 16.04 -33.74
N ALA A 811 10.64 16.82 -34.34
CA ALA A 811 11.47 17.78 -33.63
C ALA A 811 10.62 18.86 -32.94
N SER A 812 9.59 19.33 -33.63
CA SER A 812 8.66 20.33 -33.10
C SER A 812 7.79 19.75 -31.98
N GLU A 813 7.29 18.54 -32.13
CA GLU A 813 6.50 17.85 -31.10
C GLU A 813 7.33 17.62 -29.82
N LEU A 814 8.56 17.15 -29.98
CA LEU A 814 9.48 16.94 -28.85
C LEU A 814 9.81 18.28 -28.15
N ALA A 815 10.12 19.33 -28.91
CA ALA A 815 10.40 20.65 -28.36
C ALA A 815 9.19 21.23 -27.61
N ALA A 816 7.98 21.00 -28.11
CA ALA A 816 6.73 21.39 -27.46
C ALA A 816 6.50 20.63 -26.15
N GLY A 817 6.59 19.30 -26.21
CA GLY A 817 6.35 18.42 -25.06
C GLY A 817 7.40 18.53 -23.95
N THR A 818 8.57 19.07 -24.25
CA THR A 818 9.67 19.24 -23.27
C THR A 818 9.96 20.69 -22.92
N LEU A 819 9.08 21.61 -23.34
CA LEU A 819 9.24 23.04 -23.09
C LEU A 819 9.29 23.36 -21.59
N ARG A 820 10.31 24.10 -21.21
CA ARG A 820 10.50 24.64 -19.86
C ARG A 820 9.89 26.02 -19.74
N TRP A 821 8.74 26.06 -19.09
CA TRP A 821 8.00 27.30 -18.93
C TRP A 821 8.47 28.17 -17.75
N ASP A 822 9.31 27.62 -16.87
CA ASP A 822 9.98 28.35 -15.79
C ASP A 822 11.20 29.12 -16.29
N ASP A 823 11.63 28.89 -17.54
CA ASP A 823 12.73 29.62 -18.19
C ASP A 823 12.28 31.04 -18.57
N PRO A 824 13.04 32.10 -18.22
CA PRO A 824 12.80 33.45 -18.71
C PRO A 824 12.61 33.56 -20.23
N GLY A 825 13.26 32.68 -21.01
CA GLY A 825 13.16 32.63 -22.47
C GLY A 825 11.99 31.80 -23.02
N ALA A 826 11.14 31.22 -22.16
CA ALA A 826 10.06 30.31 -22.58
C ALA A 826 9.13 30.94 -23.63
N ALA A 827 8.83 32.23 -23.50
CA ALA A 827 7.91 32.90 -24.40
C ALA A 827 8.51 33.12 -25.80
N GLU A 828 9.82 33.35 -25.91
CA GLU A 828 10.52 33.40 -27.20
C GLU A 828 10.68 32.01 -27.81
N ALA A 829 10.95 31.00 -26.98
CA ALA A 829 11.03 29.61 -27.43
C ALA A 829 9.71 29.09 -28.01
N VAL A 830 8.58 29.49 -27.41
CA VAL A 830 7.23 29.18 -27.90
C VAL A 830 6.94 29.86 -29.23
N ASP A 831 7.33 31.13 -29.39
CA ASP A 831 7.15 31.84 -30.66
C ASP A 831 8.03 31.23 -31.77
N ALA A 832 9.29 30.90 -31.45
CA ALA A 832 10.18 30.21 -32.38
C ALA A 832 9.65 28.81 -32.76
N LEU A 833 8.99 28.12 -31.83
CA LEU A 833 8.31 26.85 -32.11
C LEU A 833 7.13 27.06 -33.08
N ALA A 834 6.31 28.09 -32.86
CA ALA A 834 5.22 28.42 -33.78
C ALA A 834 5.75 28.79 -35.19
N ASP A 835 6.87 29.54 -35.27
CA ASP A 835 7.52 29.87 -36.53
C ASP A 835 8.05 28.62 -37.26
N ARG A 836 8.58 27.62 -36.53
CA ARG A 836 9.00 26.33 -37.11
C ARG A 836 7.84 25.52 -37.67
N CYS A 837 6.62 25.75 -37.19
CA CYS A 837 5.42 25.09 -37.71
C CYS A 837 4.87 25.76 -38.98
N ALA A 838 5.45 26.87 -39.44
CA ALA A 838 5.04 27.52 -40.67
C ALA A 838 5.19 26.58 -41.88
N GLY A 839 4.09 26.33 -42.60
CA GLY A 839 4.06 25.45 -43.77
C GLY A 839 3.89 23.96 -43.46
N LEU A 840 3.76 23.56 -42.19
CA LEU A 840 3.36 22.19 -41.83
C LEU A 840 1.87 21.97 -42.10
N ALA A 841 1.50 20.71 -42.34
CA ALA A 841 0.10 20.31 -42.41
C ALA A 841 -0.60 20.52 -41.06
N VAL A 842 -1.88 20.90 -41.08
CA VAL A 842 -2.67 21.22 -39.88
C VAL A 842 -2.61 20.14 -38.81
N LEU A 843 -2.68 18.85 -39.18
CA LEU A 843 -2.62 17.73 -38.24
C LEU A 843 -1.28 17.68 -37.49
N ALA A 844 -0.16 17.94 -38.17
CA ALA A 844 1.15 18.00 -37.51
C ALA A 844 1.22 19.17 -36.53
N VAL A 845 0.60 20.32 -36.85
CA VAL A 845 0.55 21.47 -35.92
C VAL A 845 -0.32 21.15 -34.70
N VAL A 846 -1.41 20.40 -34.87
CA VAL A 846 -2.25 19.90 -33.76
C VAL A 846 -1.45 18.97 -32.85
N ASP A 847 -0.70 18.01 -33.38
CA ASP A 847 0.13 17.11 -32.57
C ASP A 847 1.16 17.89 -31.73
N VAL A 848 1.77 18.93 -32.31
CA VAL A 848 2.68 19.84 -31.61
C VAL A 848 1.94 20.65 -30.52
N ALA A 849 0.74 21.14 -30.82
CA ALA A 849 -0.11 21.87 -29.87
C ALA A 849 -0.50 20.99 -28.66
N ASP A 850 -0.90 19.75 -28.92
CA ASP A 850 -1.26 18.78 -27.90
C ASP A 850 -0.05 18.40 -27.04
N ALA A 851 1.13 18.23 -27.66
CA ALA A 851 2.38 18.03 -26.93
C ALA A 851 2.72 19.24 -26.04
N LEU A 852 2.57 20.47 -26.54
CA LEU A 852 2.79 21.71 -25.78
C LEU A 852 1.87 21.79 -24.54
N ALA A 853 0.60 21.43 -24.71
CA ALA A 853 -0.39 21.47 -23.65
C ALA A 853 -0.21 20.34 -22.64
N ALA A 854 0.08 19.11 -23.08
CA ALA A 854 0.24 17.95 -22.19
C ALA A 854 1.60 17.91 -21.47
N GLY A 855 2.65 18.45 -22.08
CA GLY A 855 4.02 18.39 -21.56
C GLY A 855 4.63 16.97 -21.64
N PRO A 856 5.60 16.65 -20.76
CA PRO A 856 6.40 15.43 -20.90
C PRO A 856 5.67 14.15 -20.43
N SER A 857 4.52 14.28 -19.76
CA SER A 857 3.73 13.15 -19.31
C SER A 857 2.47 12.97 -20.15
N THR A 858 2.24 11.75 -20.64
CA THR A 858 0.96 11.33 -21.25
C THR A 858 -0.14 11.08 -20.21
N PHE A 859 0.16 11.18 -18.91
CA PHE A 859 -0.82 11.10 -17.81
C PHE A 859 -1.12 12.50 -17.25
N PRO A 860 -2.17 13.18 -17.72
CA PRO A 860 -2.36 14.63 -17.56
C PRO A 860 -2.67 15.10 -16.13
N ALA A 861 -2.98 14.21 -15.17
CA ALA A 861 -3.50 14.63 -13.87
C ALA A 861 -2.43 15.11 -12.88
N TRP A 862 -1.16 14.71 -13.04
CA TRP A 862 -0.20 14.76 -11.94
C TRP A 862 1.11 15.45 -12.33
N GLY A 863 1.10 16.78 -12.40
CA GLY A 863 2.32 17.55 -12.68
C GLY A 863 2.03 18.89 -13.33
N MET A 864 0.87 19.01 -13.98
CA MET A 864 0.56 20.17 -14.80
C MET A 864 0.75 21.53 -14.08
N PRO A 865 1.38 22.50 -14.75
CA PRO A 865 1.61 23.86 -14.26
C PRO A 865 0.33 24.60 -13.87
N ASP A 866 0.45 25.63 -13.03
CA ASP A 866 -0.69 26.45 -12.62
C ASP A 866 -1.30 27.17 -13.84
N PRO A 867 -2.64 27.12 -14.04
CA PRO A 867 -3.27 27.82 -15.16
C PRO A 867 -2.98 29.33 -15.23
N GLY A 868 -2.76 30.00 -14.09
CA GLY A 868 -2.42 31.42 -14.04
C GLY A 868 -1.05 31.73 -14.67
N GLU A 869 -0.10 30.82 -14.56
CA GLU A 869 1.22 30.94 -15.21
C GLU A 869 1.14 30.69 -16.72
N ARG A 870 0.10 30.00 -17.19
CA ARG A 870 -0.07 29.60 -18.61
C ARG A 870 -0.87 30.61 -19.43
N TYR A 871 -1.80 31.31 -18.79
CA TYR A 871 -2.67 32.27 -19.48
C TYR A 871 -1.91 33.34 -20.30
N PRO A 872 -0.86 34.01 -19.79
CA PRO A 872 -0.14 35.03 -20.56
C PRO A 872 0.45 34.50 -21.87
N HIS A 873 0.92 33.25 -21.88
CA HIS A 873 1.46 32.62 -23.08
C HIS A 873 0.37 32.24 -24.07
N ALA A 874 -0.77 31.71 -23.61
CA ALA A 874 -1.91 31.44 -24.47
C ALA A 874 -2.42 32.73 -25.15
N ALA A 875 -2.50 33.84 -24.39
CA ALA A 875 -2.93 35.14 -24.92
C ALA A 875 -1.95 35.70 -25.95
N ARG A 876 -0.64 35.60 -25.69
CA ARG A 876 0.41 35.98 -26.66
C ARG A 876 0.31 35.18 -27.95
N LEU A 877 0.16 33.86 -27.85
CA LEU A 877 0.03 32.95 -28.99
C LEU A 877 -1.22 33.26 -29.82
N ALA A 878 -2.36 33.49 -29.18
CA ALA A 878 -3.60 33.88 -29.85
C ALA A 878 -3.45 35.22 -30.61
N ALA A 879 -2.64 36.16 -30.09
CA ALA A 879 -2.43 37.47 -30.69
C ALA A 879 -1.56 37.44 -31.95
N ARG A 880 -0.83 36.34 -32.21
CA ARG A 880 -0.02 36.18 -33.44
C ARG A 880 -0.87 36.16 -34.71
N GLY A 881 -2.08 35.61 -34.62
CA GLY A 881 -3.03 35.55 -35.73
C GLY A 881 -2.71 34.51 -36.82
N ASP A 882 -1.67 33.69 -36.64
CA ASP A 882 -1.31 32.60 -37.54
C ASP A 882 -1.90 31.24 -37.08
N LEU A 883 -1.85 30.24 -37.97
CA LEU A 883 -2.40 28.90 -37.72
C LEU A 883 -1.79 28.25 -36.46
N ALA A 884 -0.46 28.29 -36.32
CA ALA A 884 0.25 27.64 -35.22
C ALA A 884 -0.04 28.30 -33.87
N GLY A 885 0.01 29.63 -33.80
CA GLY A 885 -0.32 30.38 -32.59
C GLY A 885 -1.77 30.20 -32.17
N GLY A 886 -2.70 30.18 -33.13
CA GLY A 886 -4.10 29.87 -32.89
C GLY A 886 -4.32 28.47 -32.31
N LEU A 887 -3.73 27.43 -32.92
CA LEU A 887 -3.88 26.04 -32.44
C LEU A 887 -3.19 25.81 -31.09
N PHE A 888 -2.01 26.39 -30.85
CA PHE A 888 -1.33 26.30 -29.56
C PHE A 888 -2.16 26.97 -28.45
N ALA A 889 -2.76 28.12 -28.74
CA ALA A 889 -3.66 28.79 -27.81
C ALA A 889 -4.94 27.98 -27.54
N CYS A 890 -5.50 27.30 -28.54
CA CYS A 890 -6.62 26.36 -28.36
C CYS A 890 -6.24 25.21 -27.41
N ALA A 891 -5.12 24.54 -27.65
CA ALA A 891 -4.67 23.41 -26.82
C ALA A 891 -4.40 23.83 -25.36
N LEU A 892 -3.76 25.00 -25.16
CA LEU A 892 -3.56 25.55 -23.81
C LEU A 892 -4.88 25.92 -23.12
N ALA A 893 -5.85 26.47 -23.86
CA ALA A 893 -7.17 26.76 -23.32
C ALA A 893 -7.93 25.49 -22.93
N GLU A 894 -7.85 24.43 -23.72
CA GLU A 894 -8.44 23.14 -23.39
C GLU A 894 -7.80 22.51 -22.14
N GLY A 895 -6.47 22.45 -22.09
CA GLY A 895 -5.73 21.82 -20.99
C GLY A 895 -5.79 22.58 -19.66
N HIS A 896 -5.94 23.92 -19.69
CA HIS A 896 -5.89 24.76 -18.48
C HIS A 896 -7.19 25.47 -18.13
N GLY A 897 -8.11 25.66 -19.08
CA GLY A 897 -9.35 26.40 -18.87
C GLY A 897 -10.26 25.76 -17.82
N SER A 898 -10.45 24.43 -17.88
CA SER A 898 -11.24 23.68 -16.90
C SER A 898 -10.63 23.73 -15.50
N ARG A 899 -9.30 23.62 -15.40
CA ARG A 899 -8.53 23.71 -14.14
C ARG A 899 -8.58 25.11 -13.51
N ALA A 900 -8.63 26.16 -14.33
CA ALA A 900 -8.86 27.53 -13.90
C ALA A 900 -10.33 27.84 -13.55
N GLY A 901 -11.26 26.97 -13.97
CA GLY A 901 -12.69 27.17 -13.84
C GLY A 901 -13.31 28.13 -14.86
N TRP A 902 -12.64 28.35 -16.00
CA TRP A 902 -13.08 29.22 -17.10
C TRP A 902 -13.42 30.68 -16.67
N PRO A 903 -12.47 31.41 -16.04
CA PRO A 903 -12.66 32.83 -15.74
C PRO A 903 -12.86 33.67 -17.02
N GLY A 904 -13.30 34.92 -16.85
CA GLY A 904 -13.63 35.83 -17.95
C GLY A 904 -12.51 35.96 -19.00
N ASP A 905 -11.26 35.99 -18.57
CA ASP A 905 -10.07 36.12 -19.42
C ASP A 905 -9.86 34.91 -20.34
N TRP A 906 -9.93 33.68 -19.80
CA TRP A 906 -9.87 32.44 -20.59
C TRP A 906 -11.05 32.31 -21.55
N ARG A 907 -12.26 32.71 -21.11
CA ARG A 907 -13.45 32.73 -21.99
C ARG A 907 -13.33 33.78 -23.10
N GLY A 908 -12.73 34.94 -22.81
CA GLY A 908 -12.47 35.99 -23.79
C GLY A 908 -11.50 35.50 -24.86
N LEU A 909 -10.39 34.88 -24.45
CA LEU A 909 -9.43 34.25 -25.34
C LEU A 909 -10.10 33.21 -26.26
N LEU A 910 -10.89 32.30 -25.70
CA LEU A 910 -11.59 31.28 -26.49
C LEU A 910 -12.59 31.87 -27.50
N ARG A 911 -13.31 32.94 -27.13
CA ARG A 911 -14.20 33.64 -28.08
C ARG A 911 -13.42 34.23 -29.25
N GLY A 912 -12.27 34.85 -28.98
CA GLY A 912 -11.38 35.38 -30.02
C GLY A 912 -10.92 34.28 -30.99
N LEU A 913 -10.49 33.13 -30.45
CA LEU A 913 -10.08 31.97 -31.24
C LEU A 913 -11.22 31.38 -32.09
N ARG A 914 -12.47 31.40 -31.60
CA ARG A 914 -13.65 30.95 -32.38
C ARG A 914 -14.01 31.87 -33.56
N THR A 915 -13.52 33.11 -33.53
CA THR A 915 -13.66 34.10 -34.60
C THR A 915 -12.35 34.33 -35.37
N HIS A 916 -11.38 33.42 -35.21
CA HIS A 916 -10.09 33.53 -35.89
C HIS A 916 -10.28 33.52 -37.42
N ALA A 917 -9.41 34.24 -38.13
CA ALA A 917 -9.49 34.36 -39.60
C ALA A 917 -9.18 33.03 -40.30
N ASP A 918 -8.30 32.22 -39.70
CA ASP A 918 -8.02 30.86 -40.14
C ASP A 918 -9.17 29.89 -39.74
N PRO A 919 -9.80 29.18 -40.70
CA PRO A 919 -10.95 28.32 -40.44
C PRO A 919 -10.62 27.09 -39.59
N ASP A 920 -9.39 26.56 -39.64
CA ASP A 920 -8.99 25.39 -38.86
C ASP A 920 -8.85 25.75 -37.38
N VAL A 921 -8.28 26.91 -37.06
CA VAL A 921 -8.23 27.44 -35.69
C VAL A 921 -9.65 27.65 -35.15
N ALA A 922 -10.52 28.28 -35.95
CA ALA A 922 -11.90 28.53 -35.54
C ALA A 922 -12.68 27.22 -35.32
N PHE A 923 -12.44 26.19 -36.14
CA PHE A 923 -13.02 24.86 -35.98
C PHE A 923 -12.54 24.20 -34.68
N TRP A 924 -11.24 24.17 -34.42
CA TRP A 924 -10.68 23.59 -33.19
C TRP A 924 -11.16 24.33 -31.93
N ALA A 925 -11.19 25.66 -31.95
CA ALA A 925 -11.69 26.46 -30.84
C ALA A 925 -13.18 26.21 -30.52
N ARG A 926 -13.97 25.70 -31.47
CA ARG A 926 -15.37 25.30 -31.24
C ARG A 926 -15.50 23.94 -30.57
N ARG A 927 -14.50 23.07 -30.69
CA ARG A 927 -14.41 21.78 -29.99
C ARG A 927 -14.00 21.91 -28.53
N VAL A 928 -13.39 23.04 -28.16
CA VAL A 928 -13.10 23.34 -26.76
C VAL A 928 -14.37 23.84 -26.08
N HIS A 929 -14.88 23.05 -25.14
CA HIS A 929 -16.11 23.33 -24.41
C HIS A 929 -15.83 23.89 -23.02
N THR A 930 -16.47 25.01 -22.70
CA THR A 930 -16.40 25.58 -21.34
C THR A 930 -17.42 24.95 -20.39
N ALA A 931 -18.40 24.25 -20.95
CA ALA A 931 -19.44 23.47 -20.30
C ALA A 931 -19.97 22.46 -21.33
N GLU A 932 -20.28 21.25 -20.88
CA GLU A 932 -20.96 20.22 -21.68
C GLU A 932 -22.46 20.54 -21.80
N GLU A 933 -23.09 20.06 -22.87
CA GLU A 933 -24.54 20.17 -23.12
C GLU A 933 -25.36 19.15 -22.33
#